data_AF-A0A812Q5I3-F1
#
_entry.id   AF-A0A812Q5I3-F1
#
_cell.length_a   1.000
_cell.length_b   1.000
_cell.length_c   1.000
_cell.angle_alpha   90.00
_cell.angle_beta   90.00
_cell.angle_gamma   90.00
#
_symmetry.space_group_name_H-M   'P 1'
#
loop_
_entity.id
_entity.type
_entity.pdbx_description
1 polymer ?
#
loop_
_entity_poly.entity_id
_entity_poly.type
_entity_poly.pdbx_seq_one_letter_code
_entity_poly.pdbx_strand_id
1 'polypeptide(L)'
;MAALARKQQAIKDLTQFLTDRGGTVSSADVGAFYTKHKKHREILPDLRMFCERQPDHFAIVDPGKGHWKLCLAISDKEAVQKLTEFISARGGLLCSRDFPDFKGQYPDLAKVVYSGGRTLRQFCELHDKDFVVDASESNPSVCIRLKSQEKEIVTALVKLLKESGGIVPSSKLKDFQPSVPDLRAFCEKYPARFAISASAGSWKLLLAPSEKEAAQKLADFIESQSGAQITSGDFGGFKKQEPAAAQVIRLGDRKLSEFCAKHCATFLLKAEGSGLSIRLQPEVQKARGAKEKKLLADIGKFLKEEGCMISAEHFAAFYSRHPDYKFESLGKKKAVLADPRTFCAKHPERFVILGHGAGWRLLFSSYEKRFVKNLVDFTRMHGALDAEGSSQFLQQYPEHAKVFNSGREILRQICRNHEDSLVFEESGGNDLGFCIRLRPQGASAESREGQVVADLVGFIQQSGSGAAGLAANLFAGFYTAYPHHRAALKNNLRGFCEKHPRHFNISDNGPGVHWRVSLAASTTAAQVAARLAVFIEKRGKALPADELGLFYGQNPSYRQAISEAGGPQRFCASHQSLLEFKTSLSGDQVALACHCCYFVRGGCTHDSTHGKYLHVLPAAVDASQDALCCSYGPKCKFGHWQRVLQHAGLGSDPGQTPALQAPSVVAEAAGPDPWANGQFSTLPEPDRVWVGPWHLLEIPVGPVVPFSFFWGLKLPVSPKP
;
A
#
# COMPACT_ATOMS: atom_id res chain seq x y z
N MET A 1 -31.70 -32.23 60.94
CA MET A 1 -30.55 -31.63 61.66
C MET A 1 -29.65 -32.67 62.34
N ALA A 2 -30.16 -33.51 63.26
CA ALA A 2 -29.32 -34.50 63.97
C ALA A 2 -28.57 -35.50 63.07
N ALA A 3 -29.21 -36.02 62.01
CA ALA A 3 -28.56 -36.91 61.05
C ALA A 3 -27.42 -36.23 60.27
N LEU A 4 -27.59 -34.95 59.90
CA LEU A 4 -26.56 -34.16 59.22
C LEU A 4 -25.35 -33.91 60.14
N ALA A 5 -25.60 -33.59 61.41
CA ALA A 5 -24.54 -33.42 62.41
C ALA A 5 -23.74 -34.71 62.63
N ARG A 6 -24.44 -35.86 62.71
CA ARG A 6 -23.80 -37.19 62.80
C ARG A 6 -22.95 -37.50 61.56
N LYS A 7 -23.45 -37.18 60.36
CA LYS A 7 -22.71 -37.32 59.10
C LYS A 7 -21.44 -36.47 59.10
N GLN A 8 -21.53 -35.21 59.49
CA GLN A 8 -20.37 -34.31 59.57
C GLN A 8 -19.34 -34.78 60.60
N GLN A 9 -19.77 -35.31 61.74
CA GLN A 9 -18.86 -35.89 62.72
C GLN A 9 -18.13 -37.12 62.16
N ALA A 10 -18.85 -37.98 61.41
CA ALA A 10 -18.23 -39.15 60.78
C ALA A 10 -17.18 -38.75 59.73
N ILE A 11 -17.42 -37.67 58.96
CA ILE A 11 -16.42 -37.10 58.04
C ILE A 11 -15.20 -36.63 58.83
N LYS A 12 -15.37 -35.85 59.90
CA LYS A 12 -14.25 -35.35 60.73
C LYS A 12 -13.41 -36.48 61.33
N ASP A 13 -14.06 -37.48 61.93
CA ASP A 13 -13.39 -38.61 62.56
C ASP A 13 -12.65 -39.47 61.52
N LEU A 14 -13.25 -39.70 60.35
CA LEU A 14 -12.61 -40.44 59.26
C LEU A 14 -11.43 -39.66 58.67
N THR A 15 -11.56 -38.34 58.51
CA THR A 15 -10.47 -37.45 58.09
C THR A 15 -9.30 -37.52 59.08
N GLN A 16 -9.57 -37.42 60.38
CA GLN A 16 -8.53 -37.54 61.40
C GLN A 16 -7.87 -38.92 61.37
N PHE A 17 -8.66 -39.99 61.26
CA PHE A 17 -8.14 -41.36 61.19
C PHE A 17 -7.22 -41.58 59.99
N LEU A 18 -7.57 -41.03 58.82
CA LEU A 18 -6.70 -41.09 57.65
C LEU A 18 -5.44 -40.24 57.85
N THR A 19 -5.56 -39.05 58.45
CA THR A 19 -4.42 -38.17 58.77
C THR A 19 -3.41 -38.86 59.68
N ASP A 20 -3.89 -39.51 60.75
CA ASP A 20 -3.06 -40.27 61.71
C ASP A 20 -2.27 -41.42 61.03
N ARG A 21 -2.71 -41.87 59.85
CA ARG A 21 -2.10 -42.96 59.07
C ARG A 21 -1.41 -42.48 57.78
N GLY A 22 -1.03 -41.20 57.71
CA GLY A 22 -0.33 -40.65 56.55
C GLY A 22 -1.22 -40.40 55.33
N GLY A 23 -2.51 -40.17 55.55
CA GLY A 23 -3.48 -39.73 54.55
C GLY A 23 -4.06 -40.83 53.65
N THR A 24 -3.64 -42.09 53.79
CA THR A 24 -4.13 -43.22 52.99
C THR A 24 -4.30 -44.48 53.84
N VAL A 25 -5.39 -45.22 53.66
CA VAL A 25 -5.67 -46.49 54.35
C VAL A 25 -6.23 -47.52 53.38
N SER A 26 -5.78 -48.78 53.47
CA SER A 26 -6.35 -49.89 52.68
C SER A 26 -7.70 -50.34 53.24
N SER A 27 -8.59 -50.87 52.40
CA SER A 27 -9.89 -51.37 52.84
C SER A 27 -9.79 -52.53 53.83
N ALA A 28 -8.68 -53.27 53.85
CA ALA A 28 -8.38 -54.27 54.87
C ALA A 28 -8.25 -53.66 56.27
N ASP A 29 -7.74 -52.43 56.34
CA ASP A 29 -7.40 -51.73 57.59
C ASP A 29 -8.52 -50.80 58.09
N VAL A 30 -9.58 -50.64 57.28
CA VAL A 30 -10.76 -49.84 57.64
C VAL A 30 -11.47 -50.41 58.88
N GLY A 31 -11.33 -51.71 59.17
CA GLY A 31 -11.85 -52.30 60.40
C GLY A 31 -11.37 -51.58 61.66
N ALA A 32 -10.13 -51.08 61.67
CA ALA A 32 -9.58 -50.33 62.79
C ALA A 32 -10.30 -49.00 63.07
N PHE A 33 -10.83 -48.35 62.02
CA PHE A 33 -11.65 -47.14 62.16
C PHE A 33 -12.93 -47.43 62.95
N TYR A 34 -13.65 -48.51 62.59
CA TYR A 34 -14.89 -48.90 63.27
C TYR A 34 -14.65 -49.39 64.70
N THR A 35 -13.49 -50.00 64.98
CA THR A 35 -13.12 -50.38 66.35
C THR A 35 -12.97 -49.15 67.25
N LYS A 36 -12.33 -48.09 66.75
CA LYS A 36 -12.14 -46.82 67.46
C LYS A 36 -13.45 -46.01 67.55
N HIS A 37 -14.26 -46.02 66.50
CA HIS A 37 -15.50 -45.24 66.41
C HIS A 37 -16.74 -46.13 66.18
N LYS A 38 -17.06 -47.00 67.15
CA LYS A 38 -18.12 -48.02 67.03
C LYS A 38 -19.48 -47.48 66.55
N LYS A 39 -19.85 -46.27 67.00
CA LYS A 39 -21.13 -45.61 66.65
C LYS A 39 -21.24 -45.25 65.16
N HIS A 40 -20.13 -45.09 64.43
CA HIS A 40 -20.16 -44.78 63.00
C HIS A 40 -20.55 -45.96 62.13
N ARG A 41 -20.46 -47.20 62.63
CA ARG A 41 -20.87 -48.40 61.87
C ARG A 41 -22.37 -48.42 61.56
N GLU A 42 -23.19 -47.88 62.47
CA GLU A 42 -24.64 -47.75 62.28
C GLU A 42 -24.99 -46.65 61.26
N ILE A 43 -24.13 -45.62 61.16
CA ILE A 43 -24.35 -44.46 60.30
C ILE A 43 -23.77 -44.70 58.89
N LEU A 44 -22.68 -45.47 58.80
CA LEU A 44 -21.91 -45.76 57.60
C LEU A 44 -21.87 -47.27 57.32
N PRO A 45 -23.01 -47.90 56.97
CA PRO A 45 -23.02 -49.35 56.71
C PRO A 45 -22.13 -49.75 55.53
N ASP A 46 -21.94 -48.83 54.57
CA ASP A 46 -21.02 -48.97 53.45
C ASP A 46 -20.08 -47.75 53.38
N LEU A 47 -18.85 -47.90 53.90
CA LEU A 47 -17.87 -46.83 53.92
C LEU A 47 -17.45 -46.42 52.50
N ARG A 48 -17.39 -47.37 51.57
CA ARG A 48 -16.96 -47.11 50.20
C ARG A 48 -17.98 -46.21 49.53
N MET A 49 -19.25 -46.62 49.53
CA MET A 49 -20.34 -45.82 48.96
C MET A 49 -20.48 -44.46 49.66
N PHE A 50 -20.23 -44.39 50.97
CA PHE A 50 -20.22 -43.13 51.70
C PHE A 50 -19.14 -42.16 51.19
N CYS A 51 -17.91 -42.66 51.04
CA CYS A 51 -16.78 -41.85 50.59
C CYS A 51 -16.91 -41.45 49.12
N GLU A 52 -17.43 -42.34 48.25
CA GLU A 52 -17.76 -42.02 46.85
C GLU A 52 -18.81 -40.91 46.74
N ARG A 53 -19.74 -40.82 47.71
CA ARG A 53 -20.72 -39.73 47.79
C ARG A 53 -20.15 -38.43 48.38
N GLN A 54 -18.92 -38.42 48.88
CA GLN A 54 -18.27 -37.26 49.50
C GLN A 54 -16.88 -37.01 48.87
N PRO A 55 -16.82 -36.79 47.54
CA PRO A 55 -15.56 -36.64 46.81
C PRO A 55 -14.72 -35.43 47.26
N ASP A 56 -15.35 -34.42 47.87
CA ASP A 56 -14.67 -33.24 48.43
C ASP A 56 -13.78 -33.58 49.64
N HIS A 57 -14.02 -34.73 50.28
CA HIS A 57 -13.34 -35.14 51.51
C HIS A 57 -12.51 -36.40 51.36
N PHE A 58 -12.91 -37.30 50.45
CA PHE A 58 -12.28 -38.61 50.30
C PHE A 58 -12.15 -39.01 48.83
N ALA A 59 -11.05 -39.69 48.51
CA ALA A 59 -10.84 -40.31 47.20
C ALA A 59 -10.66 -41.82 47.39
N ILE A 60 -11.33 -42.63 46.56
CA ILE A 60 -11.14 -44.08 46.54
C ILE A 60 -10.30 -44.45 45.33
N VAL A 61 -9.18 -45.12 45.58
CA VAL A 61 -8.30 -45.67 44.54
C VAL A 61 -8.53 -47.17 44.50
N ASP A 62 -9.16 -47.64 43.43
CA ASP A 62 -9.39 -49.07 43.19
C ASP A 62 -8.32 -49.61 42.22
N PRO A 63 -7.38 -50.45 42.67
CA PRO A 63 -6.34 -51.00 41.81
C PRO A 63 -6.86 -52.12 40.86
N GLY A 64 -8.17 -52.39 40.82
CA GLY A 64 -8.80 -53.37 39.94
C GLY A 64 -8.69 -54.82 40.43
N LYS A 65 -7.61 -55.19 41.12
CA LYS A 65 -7.49 -56.44 41.90
C LYS A 65 -6.95 -56.15 43.30
N GLY A 66 -7.71 -56.49 44.34
CA GLY A 66 -7.30 -56.38 45.75
C GLY A 66 -8.11 -55.36 46.56
N HIS A 67 -7.58 -54.99 47.72
CA HIS A 67 -8.18 -54.00 48.61
C HIS A 67 -8.10 -52.58 48.01
N TRP A 68 -9.24 -51.91 47.86
CA TRP A 68 -9.28 -50.49 47.51
C TRP A 68 -8.61 -49.64 48.60
N LYS A 69 -8.09 -48.47 48.23
CA LYS A 69 -7.46 -47.52 49.17
C LYS A 69 -8.34 -46.31 49.35
N LEU A 70 -8.61 -45.96 50.60
CA LEU A 70 -9.23 -44.71 51.00
C LEU A 70 -8.13 -43.66 51.21
N CYS A 71 -8.17 -42.58 50.47
CA CYS A 71 -7.29 -41.44 50.66
C CYS A 71 -8.10 -40.25 51.18
N LEU A 72 -7.46 -39.38 51.95
CA LEU A 72 -7.95 -38.01 52.07
C LEU A 72 -8.03 -37.44 50.65
N ALA A 73 -9.17 -36.85 50.29
CA ALA A 73 -9.15 -35.90 49.20
C ALA A 73 -8.35 -34.72 49.72
N ILE A 74 -7.03 -34.74 49.50
CA ILE A 74 -6.26 -33.50 49.57
C ILE A 74 -6.97 -32.59 48.60
N SER A 75 -7.58 -31.55 49.15
CA SER A 75 -8.47 -30.71 48.37
C SER A 75 -7.68 -30.14 47.20
N ASP A 76 -8.30 -30.08 46.02
CA ASP A 76 -7.73 -29.37 44.88
C ASP A 76 -7.24 -27.97 45.31
N LYS A 77 -7.89 -27.34 46.29
CA LYS A 77 -7.48 -26.05 46.90
C LYS A 77 -6.08 -26.05 47.50
N GLU A 78 -5.68 -27.09 48.22
CA GLU A 78 -4.33 -27.18 48.81
C GLU A 78 -3.27 -27.38 47.73
N ALA A 79 -3.56 -28.26 46.76
CA ALA A 79 -2.71 -28.46 45.59
C ALA A 79 -2.58 -27.16 44.77
N VAL A 80 -3.67 -26.42 44.54
CA VAL A 80 -3.68 -25.10 43.88
C VAL A 80 -2.83 -24.11 44.66
N GLN A 81 -2.98 -24.02 45.98
CA GLN A 81 -2.22 -23.09 46.81
C GLN A 81 -0.71 -23.37 46.73
N LYS A 82 -0.30 -24.62 46.92
CA LYS A 82 1.12 -24.99 46.92
C LYS A 82 1.73 -24.92 45.53
N LEU A 83 0.97 -25.27 44.49
CA LEU A 83 1.39 -25.06 43.12
C LEU A 83 1.55 -23.57 42.82
N THR A 84 0.68 -22.72 43.36
CA THR A 84 0.79 -21.26 43.24
C THR A 84 2.05 -20.72 43.91
N GLU A 85 2.32 -21.13 45.16
CA GLU A 85 3.54 -20.79 45.90
C GLU A 85 4.80 -21.24 45.13
N PHE A 86 4.77 -22.46 44.58
CA PHE A 86 5.88 -23.00 43.79
C PHE A 86 6.13 -22.22 42.49
N ILE A 87 5.07 -21.86 41.75
CA ILE A 87 5.16 -21.04 40.55
C ILE A 87 5.70 -19.65 40.90
N SER A 88 5.21 -19.03 41.97
CA SER A 88 5.70 -17.73 42.46
C SER A 88 7.18 -17.75 42.80
N ALA A 89 7.65 -18.79 43.51
CA ALA A 89 9.05 -18.95 43.86
C ALA A 89 9.98 -19.09 42.64
N ARG A 90 9.45 -19.52 41.49
CA ARG A 90 10.17 -19.66 40.22
C ARG A 90 9.99 -18.46 39.27
N GLY A 91 9.57 -17.31 39.79
CA GLY A 91 9.40 -16.11 38.99
C GLY A 91 8.11 -16.08 38.17
N GLY A 92 7.12 -16.91 38.53
CA GLY A 92 5.76 -16.83 38.00
C GLY A 92 5.42 -17.76 36.84
N LEU A 93 6.35 -18.62 36.44
CA LEU A 93 6.19 -19.53 35.32
C LEU A 93 6.61 -20.95 35.73
N LEU A 94 5.81 -21.93 35.32
CA LEU A 94 6.12 -23.34 35.44
C LEU A 94 5.96 -24.02 34.09
N CYS A 95 7.07 -24.49 33.52
CA CYS A 95 7.04 -25.34 32.34
C CYS A 95 6.82 -26.80 32.76
N SER A 96 6.24 -27.62 31.88
CA SER A 96 6.00 -29.04 32.16
C SER A 96 7.29 -29.81 32.51
N ARG A 97 8.44 -29.38 31.99
CA ARG A 97 9.77 -29.94 32.33
C ARG A 97 10.21 -29.68 33.77
N ASP A 98 9.62 -28.67 34.41
CA ASP A 98 9.92 -28.21 35.76
C ASP A 98 8.99 -28.86 36.80
N PHE A 99 7.90 -29.50 36.34
CA PHE A 99 6.95 -30.20 37.20
C PHE A 99 7.55 -31.39 37.98
N PRO A 100 8.55 -32.14 37.49
CA PRO A 100 9.25 -33.14 38.29
C PRO A 100 9.82 -32.59 39.60
N ASP A 101 10.27 -31.33 39.63
CA ASP A 101 10.76 -30.70 40.86
C ASP A 101 9.63 -30.44 41.86
N PHE A 102 8.46 -30.01 41.38
CA PHE A 102 7.25 -29.90 42.21
C PHE A 102 6.87 -31.28 42.77
N LYS A 103 6.93 -32.32 41.95
CA LYS A 103 6.67 -33.71 42.37
C LYS A 103 7.69 -34.21 43.38
N GLY A 104 8.95 -33.81 43.28
CA GLY A 104 10.00 -34.14 44.24
C GLY A 104 9.79 -33.47 45.60
N GLN A 105 9.37 -32.19 45.60
CA GLN A 105 9.13 -31.43 46.83
C GLN A 105 7.78 -31.74 47.49
N TYR A 106 6.74 -31.98 46.69
CA TYR A 106 5.35 -32.17 47.13
C TYR A 106 4.72 -33.41 46.47
N PRO A 107 5.24 -34.62 46.77
CA PRO A 107 4.82 -35.84 46.07
C PRO A 107 3.32 -36.15 46.22
N ASP A 108 2.72 -35.86 47.37
CA ASP A 108 1.30 -36.12 47.60
C ASP A 108 0.40 -35.11 46.87
N LEU A 109 0.80 -33.84 46.79
CA LEU A 109 0.07 -32.82 46.02
C LEU A 109 0.18 -33.07 44.51
N ALA A 110 1.32 -33.56 44.03
CA ALA A 110 1.46 -33.97 42.63
C ALA A 110 0.53 -35.13 42.27
N LYS A 111 0.23 -36.06 43.20
CA LYS A 111 -0.79 -37.09 42.97
C LYS A 111 -2.19 -36.50 42.82
N VAL A 112 -2.51 -35.42 43.54
CA VAL A 112 -3.79 -34.71 43.40
C VAL A 112 -3.92 -34.08 42.03
N VAL A 113 -2.87 -33.44 41.53
CA VAL A 113 -2.83 -32.85 40.18
C VAL A 113 -3.13 -33.91 39.12
N TYR A 114 -2.58 -35.12 39.27
CA TYR A 114 -2.81 -36.25 38.35
C TYR A 114 -3.98 -37.17 38.73
N SER A 115 -4.77 -36.81 39.74
CA SER A 115 -5.86 -37.67 40.21
C SER A 115 -6.97 -37.76 39.16
N GLY A 116 -7.61 -38.93 39.07
CA GLY A 116 -8.65 -39.19 38.07
C GLY A 116 -8.14 -39.25 36.62
N GLY A 117 -6.83 -39.48 36.41
CA GLY A 117 -6.22 -39.52 35.08
C GLY A 117 -6.06 -38.15 34.41
N ARG A 118 -6.27 -37.06 35.16
CA ARG A 118 -6.08 -35.69 34.67
C ARG A 118 -4.61 -35.44 34.37
N THR A 119 -4.34 -34.64 33.36
CA THR A 119 -3.00 -34.06 33.11
C THR A 119 -2.83 -32.76 33.90
N LEU A 120 -1.58 -32.31 34.07
CA LEU A 120 -1.27 -31.00 34.66
C LEU A 120 -2.00 -29.85 33.93
N ARG A 121 -2.10 -29.92 32.60
CA ARG A 121 -2.88 -28.98 31.78
C ARG A 121 -4.34 -28.96 32.20
N GLN A 122 -4.99 -30.13 32.23
CA GLN A 122 -6.41 -30.25 32.59
C GLN A 122 -6.66 -29.78 34.02
N PHE A 123 -5.75 -30.06 34.96
CA PHE A 123 -5.84 -29.55 36.32
C PHE A 123 -5.83 -28.02 36.34
N CYS A 124 -4.88 -27.38 35.68
CA CYS A 124 -4.81 -25.92 35.64
C CYS A 124 -5.98 -25.27 34.86
N GLU A 125 -6.50 -25.93 33.82
CA GLU A 125 -7.70 -25.49 33.10
C GLU A 125 -8.97 -25.58 33.95
N LEU A 126 -9.07 -26.57 34.85
CA LEU A 126 -10.17 -26.64 35.83
C LEU A 126 -10.08 -25.53 36.89
N HIS A 127 -8.88 -25.01 37.14
CA HIS A 127 -8.60 -23.95 38.10
C HIS A 127 -8.22 -22.64 37.39
N ASP A 128 -9.01 -22.27 36.37
CA ASP A 128 -8.80 -21.12 35.47
C ASP A 128 -8.78 -19.75 36.19
N LYS A 129 -9.23 -19.69 37.43
CA LYS A 129 -9.19 -18.49 38.28
C LYS A 129 -7.78 -18.20 38.79
N ASP A 130 -7.00 -19.25 39.03
CA ASP A 130 -5.67 -19.17 39.63
C ASP A 130 -4.58 -19.27 38.57
N PHE A 131 -4.81 -20.10 37.54
CA PHE A 131 -3.82 -20.41 36.52
C PHE A 131 -4.21 -19.97 35.12
N VAL A 132 -3.20 -19.66 34.32
CA VAL A 132 -3.29 -19.45 32.88
C VAL A 132 -2.40 -20.49 32.21
N VAL A 133 -2.99 -21.32 31.36
CA VAL A 133 -2.25 -22.29 30.56
C VAL A 133 -1.95 -21.68 29.20
N ASP A 134 -0.66 -21.50 28.88
CA ASP A 134 -0.25 -21.03 27.56
C ASP A 134 -0.24 -22.21 26.58
N ALA A 135 -1.26 -22.26 25.73
CA ALA A 135 -1.30 -23.16 24.59
C ALA A 135 -0.47 -22.55 23.46
N SER A 136 0.80 -22.93 23.36
CA SER A 136 1.57 -22.73 22.14
C SER A 136 1.34 -23.93 21.22
N GLU A 137 0.76 -23.70 20.04
CA GLU A 137 0.58 -24.75 19.02
C GLU A 137 1.94 -25.32 18.54
N SER A 138 3.02 -24.56 18.70
CA SER A 138 4.36 -24.93 18.25
C SER A 138 5.23 -25.58 19.32
N ASN A 139 4.78 -25.67 20.57
CA ASN A 139 5.58 -26.24 21.66
C ASN A 139 4.81 -27.32 22.44
N PRO A 140 5.27 -28.59 22.44
CA PRO A 140 4.63 -29.65 23.19
C PRO A 140 4.72 -29.46 24.71
N SER A 141 5.60 -28.57 25.21
CA SER A 141 5.69 -28.26 26.63
C SER A 141 4.56 -27.32 27.07
N VAL A 142 3.82 -27.72 28.10
CA VAL A 142 2.79 -26.88 28.73
C VAL A 142 3.48 -25.86 29.64
N CYS A 143 3.16 -24.58 29.47
CA CYS A 143 3.60 -23.51 30.36
C CYS A 143 2.40 -22.99 31.17
N ILE A 144 2.57 -22.89 32.47
CA ILE A 144 1.54 -22.43 33.41
C ILE A 144 2.03 -21.16 34.10
N ARG A 145 1.16 -20.14 34.14
CA ARG A 145 1.40 -18.88 34.84
C ARG A 145 0.30 -18.60 35.85
N LEU A 146 0.59 -17.71 36.79
CA LEU A 146 -0.42 -17.20 37.73
C LEU A 146 -1.24 -16.10 37.09
N LYS A 147 -2.56 -16.17 37.25
CA LYS A 147 -3.48 -15.16 36.72
C LYS A 147 -3.31 -13.80 37.40
N SER A 148 -2.88 -13.78 38.66
CA SER A 148 -2.54 -12.56 39.39
C SER A 148 -1.39 -11.77 38.73
N GLN A 149 -0.35 -12.47 38.28
CA GLN A 149 0.83 -11.87 37.65
C GLN A 149 0.56 -11.35 36.24
N GLU A 150 -0.42 -11.92 35.53
CA GLU A 150 -0.80 -11.43 34.21
C GLU A 150 -1.23 -9.95 34.25
N LYS A 151 -1.95 -9.54 35.29
CA LYS A 151 -2.32 -8.13 35.50
C LYS A 151 -1.10 -7.24 35.77
N GLU A 152 -0.13 -7.75 36.54
CA GLU A 152 1.11 -7.03 36.86
C GLU A 152 1.99 -6.85 35.62
N ILE A 153 2.15 -7.91 34.82
CA ILE A 153 2.87 -7.88 33.54
C ILE A 153 2.23 -6.89 32.58
N VAL A 154 0.90 -6.91 32.41
CA VAL A 154 0.18 -5.92 31.57
C VAL A 154 0.44 -4.50 32.07
N THR A 155 0.39 -4.29 33.40
CA THR A 155 0.62 -2.97 34.00
C THR A 155 2.05 -2.49 33.79
N ALA A 156 3.04 -3.37 33.97
CA ALA A 156 4.45 -3.08 33.74
C ALA A 156 4.75 -2.78 32.25
N LEU A 157 4.17 -3.55 31.31
CA LEU A 157 4.29 -3.29 29.87
C LEU A 157 3.67 -1.95 29.47
N VAL A 158 2.49 -1.61 30.00
CA VAL A 158 1.86 -0.30 29.76
C VAL A 158 2.73 0.83 30.30
N LYS A 159 3.31 0.66 31.49
CA LYS A 159 4.24 1.65 32.07
C LYS A 159 5.47 1.84 31.18
N LEU A 160 6.13 0.75 30.77
CA LEU A 160 7.29 0.77 29.89
C LEU A 160 6.99 1.44 28.55
N LEU A 161 5.83 1.13 27.95
CA LEU A 161 5.39 1.76 26.71
C LEU A 161 5.21 3.27 26.89
N LYS A 162 4.55 3.72 27.97
CA LYS A 162 4.37 5.15 28.25
C LYS A 162 5.72 5.86 28.41
N GLU A 163 6.65 5.28 29.15
CA GLU A 163 8.00 5.82 29.37
C GLU A 163 8.82 5.88 28.07
N SER A 164 8.59 4.92 27.16
CA SER A 164 9.28 4.86 25.86
C SER A 164 8.57 5.66 24.75
N GLY A 165 7.58 6.50 25.07
CA GLY A 165 6.85 7.30 24.09
C GLY A 165 5.86 6.50 23.22
N GLY A 166 5.37 5.37 23.74
CA GLY A 166 4.31 4.55 23.16
C GLY A 166 4.79 3.41 22.26
N ILE A 167 6.10 3.25 22.04
CA ILE A 167 6.67 2.22 21.15
C ILE A 167 7.91 1.60 21.79
N VAL A 168 7.93 0.27 21.89
CA VAL A 168 9.06 -0.49 22.43
C VAL A 168 9.46 -1.60 21.44
N PRO A 169 10.72 -1.64 20.95
CA PRO A 169 11.19 -2.74 20.11
C PRO A 169 11.33 -4.04 20.91
N SER A 170 11.13 -5.19 20.26
CA SER A 170 11.23 -6.52 20.90
C SER A 170 12.57 -6.75 21.62
N SER A 171 13.66 -6.13 21.17
CA SER A 171 14.97 -6.19 21.81
C SER A 171 15.01 -5.61 23.23
N LYS A 172 14.13 -4.66 23.55
CA LYS A 172 13.97 -4.06 24.89
C LYS A 172 12.95 -4.78 25.76
N LEU A 173 12.30 -5.82 25.23
CA LEU A 173 11.31 -6.62 25.96
C LEU A 173 11.89 -7.94 26.50
N LYS A 174 13.21 -8.14 26.39
CA LYS A 174 13.89 -9.34 26.85
C LYS A 174 13.68 -9.59 28.34
N ASP A 175 13.57 -8.53 29.14
CA ASP A 175 13.35 -8.63 30.59
C ASP A 175 11.98 -9.24 30.95
N PHE A 176 11.03 -9.24 30.00
CA PHE A 176 9.70 -9.85 30.17
C PHE A 176 9.63 -11.30 29.64
N GLN A 177 10.60 -11.74 28.83
CA GLN A 177 10.62 -13.09 28.24
C GLN A 177 10.67 -14.22 29.28
N PRO A 178 11.38 -14.11 30.42
CA PRO A 178 11.37 -15.15 31.45
C PRO A 178 9.96 -15.41 32.01
N SER A 179 9.16 -14.36 32.15
CA SER A 179 7.79 -14.44 32.67
C SER A 179 6.74 -14.73 31.59
N VAL A 180 7.06 -14.45 30.32
CA VAL A 180 6.16 -14.65 29.18
C VAL A 180 6.97 -15.18 27.98
N PRO A 181 7.09 -16.52 27.84
CA PRO A 181 7.93 -17.13 26.81
C PRO A 181 7.54 -16.71 25.38
N ASP A 182 6.25 -16.51 25.14
CA ASP A 182 5.72 -15.93 23.91
C ASP A 182 5.04 -14.59 24.19
N LEU A 183 5.87 -13.55 24.40
CA LEU A 183 5.40 -12.20 24.67
C LEU A 183 4.53 -11.64 23.54
N ARG A 184 4.75 -12.09 22.30
CA ARG A 184 3.94 -11.67 21.15
C ARG A 184 2.52 -12.20 21.29
N ALA A 185 2.35 -13.52 21.42
CA ALA A 185 1.04 -14.13 21.60
C ALA A 185 0.32 -13.58 22.84
N PHE A 186 1.07 -13.31 23.92
CA PHE A 186 0.54 -12.67 25.11
C PHE A 186 -0.03 -11.27 24.83
N CYS A 187 0.70 -10.41 24.13
CA CYS A 187 0.23 -9.07 23.80
C CYS A 187 -0.99 -9.11 22.85
N GLU A 188 -1.07 -10.11 21.97
CA GLU A 188 -2.20 -10.34 21.07
C GLU A 188 -3.51 -10.71 21.82
N LYS A 189 -3.42 -11.24 23.05
CA LYS A 189 -4.57 -11.45 23.94
C LYS A 189 -5.19 -10.13 24.44
N TYR A 190 -4.46 -9.01 24.39
CA TYR A 190 -4.89 -7.70 24.89
C TYR A 190 -4.91 -6.62 23.81
N PRO A 191 -5.70 -6.79 22.72
CA PRO A 191 -5.72 -5.86 21.59
C PRO A 191 -6.23 -4.46 21.96
N ALA A 192 -6.96 -4.32 23.07
CA ALA A 192 -7.41 -3.04 23.59
C ALA A 192 -6.29 -2.23 24.28
N ARG A 193 -5.15 -2.86 24.58
CA ARG A 193 -4.02 -2.23 25.27
C ARG A 193 -2.74 -2.22 24.45
N PHE A 194 -2.55 -3.23 23.60
CA PHE A 194 -1.33 -3.40 22.83
C PHE A 194 -1.61 -3.56 21.33
N ALA A 195 -0.70 -3.02 20.54
CA ALA A 195 -0.58 -3.26 19.12
C ALA A 195 0.83 -3.79 18.80
N ILE A 196 0.97 -4.62 17.78
CA ILE A 196 2.21 -5.25 17.34
C ILE A 196 2.45 -4.87 15.88
N SER A 197 3.56 -4.18 15.64
CA SER A 197 4.06 -3.90 14.30
C SER A 197 5.22 -4.84 14.00
N ALA A 198 5.03 -5.77 13.08
CA ALA A 198 6.07 -6.69 12.64
C ALA A 198 6.72 -6.20 11.33
N SER A 199 8.04 -6.28 11.26
CA SER A 199 8.85 -6.16 10.05
C SER A 199 9.74 -7.41 9.93
N ALA A 200 10.35 -7.64 8.76
CA ALA A 200 11.20 -8.80 8.54
C ALA A 200 12.30 -8.89 9.63
N GLY A 201 12.20 -9.91 10.49
CA GLY A 201 13.16 -10.19 11.57
C GLY A 201 12.99 -9.40 12.88
N SER A 202 12.04 -8.47 13.00
CA SER A 202 11.82 -7.73 14.25
C SER A 202 10.36 -7.31 14.44
N TRP A 203 9.93 -7.13 15.68
CA TRP A 203 8.62 -6.58 15.97
C TRP A 203 8.71 -5.50 17.05
N LYS A 204 7.72 -4.61 17.04
CA LYS A 204 7.58 -3.51 17.99
C LYS A 204 6.24 -3.65 18.68
N LEU A 205 6.24 -3.49 20.00
CA LEU A 205 5.04 -3.33 20.79
C LEU A 205 4.67 -1.84 20.80
N LEU A 206 3.40 -1.55 20.57
CA LEU A 206 2.84 -0.21 20.61
C LEU A 206 1.73 -0.18 21.65
N LEU A 207 1.56 0.96 22.31
CA LEU A 207 0.38 1.20 23.13
C LEU A 207 -0.80 1.39 22.18
N ALA A 208 -1.83 0.55 22.31
CA ALA A 208 -3.04 0.70 21.52
C ALA A 208 -3.73 2.02 21.91
N PRO A 209 -4.08 2.89 20.94
CA PRO A 209 -4.89 4.06 21.23
C PRO A 209 -6.26 3.62 21.74
N SER A 210 -6.94 4.50 22.46
CA SER A 210 -8.36 4.25 22.78
C SER A 210 -9.17 4.13 21.49
N GLU A 211 -10.31 3.45 21.54
CA GLU A 211 -11.18 3.28 20.36
C GLU A 211 -11.61 4.64 19.76
N LYS A 212 -11.87 5.62 20.63
CA LYS A 212 -12.18 7.01 20.25
C LYS A 212 -10.99 7.70 19.57
N GLU A 213 -9.78 7.48 20.07
CA GLU A 213 -8.56 8.03 19.48
C GLU A 213 -8.23 7.35 18.13
N ALA A 214 -8.47 6.05 17.99
CA ALA A 214 -8.35 5.34 16.72
C ALA A 214 -9.35 5.88 15.68
N ALA A 215 -10.60 6.13 16.08
CA ALA A 215 -11.60 6.78 15.24
C ALA A 215 -11.16 8.20 14.82
N GLN A 216 -10.67 9.00 15.77
CA GLN A 216 -10.17 10.35 15.47
C GLN A 216 -9.00 10.31 14.45
N LYS A 217 -8.03 9.42 14.64
CA LYS A 217 -6.91 9.24 13.70
C LYS A 217 -7.35 8.80 12.31
N LEU A 218 -8.35 7.92 12.23
CA LEU A 218 -8.92 7.52 10.96
C LEU A 218 -9.63 8.70 10.28
N ALA A 219 -10.36 9.52 11.03
CA ALA A 219 -11.00 10.72 10.50
C ALA A 219 -9.99 11.72 9.93
N ASP A 220 -8.90 11.96 10.66
CA ASP A 220 -7.83 12.87 10.24
C ASP A 220 -7.09 12.33 9.01
N PHE A 221 -6.96 11.00 8.89
CA PHE A 221 -6.43 10.37 7.68
C PHE A 221 -7.36 10.57 6.48
N ILE A 222 -8.67 10.35 6.62
CA ILE A 222 -9.65 10.56 5.54
C ILE A 222 -9.62 12.01 5.05
N GLU A 223 -9.51 12.99 5.95
CA GLU A 223 -9.37 14.41 5.58
C GLU A 223 -8.07 14.73 4.86
N SER A 224 -6.98 14.06 5.23
CA SER A 224 -5.70 14.25 4.54
C SER A 224 -5.72 13.72 3.10
N GLN A 225 -6.66 12.84 2.77
CA GLN A 225 -6.91 12.40 1.41
C GLN A 225 -7.81 13.42 0.71
N SER A 226 -7.39 13.89 -0.47
CA SER A 226 -8.04 14.98 -1.23
C SER A 226 -9.51 14.74 -1.63
N GLY A 227 -10.06 13.55 -1.38
CA GLY A 227 -11.43 13.15 -1.76
C GLY A 227 -12.44 13.00 -0.63
N ALA A 228 -12.06 13.23 0.65
CA ALA A 228 -12.93 13.02 1.82
C ALA A 228 -13.59 11.62 1.90
N GLN A 229 -13.03 10.67 1.15
CA GLN A 229 -13.42 9.28 1.02
C GLN A 229 -12.15 8.46 0.96
N ILE A 230 -12.13 7.33 1.65
CA ILE A 230 -11.12 6.30 1.47
C ILE A 230 -11.80 4.98 1.10
N THR A 231 -11.18 4.24 0.20
CA THR A 231 -11.55 2.86 -0.14
C THR A 231 -10.78 1.87 0.71
N SER A 232 -11.15 0.59 0.67
CA SER A 232 -10.39 -0.49 1.30
C SER A 232 -8.92 -0.54 0.82
N GLY A 233 -8.63 -0.14 -0.42
CA GLY A 233 -7.27 -0.03 -0.97
C GLY A 233 -6.44 1.08 -0.29
N ASP A 234 -7.06 2.21 0.02
CA ASP A 234 -6.39 3.36 0.67
C ASP A 234 -6.05 3.09 2.14
N PHE A 235 -6.74 2.13 2.77
CA PHE A 235 -6.50 1.71 4.16
C PHE A 235 -5.09 1.14 4.36
N GLY A 236 -4.44 0.66 3.29
CA GLY A 236 -3.03 0.29 3.30
C GLY A 236 -2.11 1.47 3.66
N GLY A 237 -2.45 2.68 3.20
CA GLY A 237 -1.76 3.93 3.56
C GLY A 237 -1.97 4.27 5.03
N PHE A 238 -3.21 4.17 5.53
CA PHE A 238 -3.53 4.39 6.94
C PHE A 238 -2.77 3.42 7.85
N LYS A 239 -2.72 2.12 7.48
CA LYS A 239 -1.98 1.10 8.24
C LYS A 239 -0.48 1.40 8.33
N LYS A 240 0.11 1.96 7.27
CA LYS A 240 1.52 2.38 7.27
C LYS A 240 1.74 3.61 8.16
N GLN A 241 0.81 4.57 8.14
CA GLN A 241 0.93 5.82 8.88
C GLN A 241 0.59 5.67 10.38
N GLU A 242 -0.46 4.91 10.71
CA GLU A 242 -1.02 4.76 12.05
C GLU A 242 -1.21 3.27 12.42
N PRO A 243 -0.14 2.46 12.49
CA PRO A 243 -0.25 1.00 12.68
C PRO A 243 -0.96 0.60 13.98
N ALA A 244 -0.82 1.39 15.05
CA ALA A 244 -1.51 1.11 16.31
C ALA A 244 -3.03 1.34 16.22
N ALA A 245 -3.46 2.42 15.57
CA ALA A 245 -4.88 2.68 15.35
C ALA A 245 -5.49 1.67 14.37
N ALA A 246 -4.75 1.34 13.30
CA ALA A 246 -5.15 0.32 12.34
C ALA A 246 -5.26 -1.09 12.95
N GLN A 247 -4.60 -1.37 14.08
CA GLN A 247 -4.75 -2.64 14.77
C GLN A 247 -5.97 -2.67 15.71
N VAL A 248 -6.29 -1.54 16.34
CA VAL A 248 -7.55 -1.35 17.07
C VAL A 248 -8.73 -1.52 16.11
N ILE A 249 -8.59 -0.98 14.89
CA ILE A 249 -9.51 -1.18 13.77
C ILE A 249 -9.18 -2.52 13.10
N ARG A 250 -9.43 -3.63 13.81
CA ARG A 250 -9.02 -4.98 13.36
C ARG A 250 -9.31 -5.21 11.87
N LEU A 251 -8.32 -5.73 11.16
CA LEU A 251 -8.25 -5.71 9.70
C LEU A 251 -9.20 -6.72 9.02
N GLY A 252 -9.81 -6.28 7.91
CA GLY A 252 -10.76 -7.00 7.06
C GLY A 252 -12.05 -6.21 6.88
N ASP A 253 -12.68 -6.29 5.70
CA ASP A 253 -13.85 -5.46 5.35
C ASP A 253 -14.97 -5.55 6.40
N ARG A 254 -15.22 -6.75 6.94
CA ARG A 254 -16.25 -6.99 7.97
C ARG A 254 -15.96 -6.29 9.31
N LYS A 255 -14.70 -6.21 9.72
CA LYS A 255 -14.35 -5.62 11.02
C LYS A 255 -14.22 -4.10 10.93
N LEU A 256 -13.79 -3.60 9.76
CA LEU A 256 -13.80 -2.18 9.46
C LEU A 256 -15.24 -1.64 9.38
N SER A 257 -16.16 -2.39 8.77
CA SER A 257 -17.58 -2.02 8.74
C SER A 257 -18.21 -2.03 10.14
N GLU A 258 -17.93 -3.05 10.97
CA GLU A 258 -18.36 -3.09 12.38
C GLU A 258 -17.82 -1.90 13.19
N PHE A 259 -16.54 -1.55 13.02
CA PHE A 259 -15.93 -0.39 13.68
C PHE A 259 -16.64 0.91 13.27
N CYS A 260 -16.77 1.15 11.97
CA CYS A 260 -17.44 2.36 11.47
C CYS A 260 -18.93 2.42 11.84
N ALA A 261 -19.62 1.28 11.91
CA ALA A 261 -21.00 1.20 12.40
C ALA A 261 -21.12 1.62 13.87
N LYS A 262 -20.15 1.22 14.71
CA LYS A 262 -20.06 1.64 16.11
C LYS A 262 -19.73 3.14 16.27
N HIS A 263 -19.02 3.72 15.31
CA HIS A 263 -18.67 5.14 15.24
C HIS A 263 -19.48 5.88 14.16
N CYS A 264 -20.75 5.54 13.98
CA CYS A 264 -21.62 6.08 12.91
C CYS A 264 -21.87 7.59 13.01
N ALA A 265 -21.69 8.19 14.19
CA ALA A 265 -21.71 9.64 14.38
C ALA A 265 -20.51 10.34 13.70
N THR A 266 -19.45 9.60 13.38
CA THR A 266 -18.23 10.11 12.73
C THR A 266 -18.12 9.65 11.27
N PHE A 267 -18.47 8.39 10.99
CA PHE A 267 -18.27 7.78 9.67
C PHE A 267 -19.58 7.40 8.99
N LEU A 268 -19.60 7.60 7.68
CA LEU A 268 -20.60 7.06 6.76
C LEU A 268 -19.95 5.94 5.95
N LEU A 269 -20.49 4.72 6.09
CA LEU A 269 -20.05 3.57 5.30
C LEU A 269 -20.97 3.41 4.08
N LYS A 270 -20.38 3.28 2.89
CA LYS A 270 -21.12 3.04 1.65
C LYS A 270 -20.50 1.86 0.91
N ALA A 271 -21.33 0.88 0.52
CA ALA A 271 -20.90 -0.18 -0.37
C ALA A 271 -20.81 0.38 -1.80
N GLU A 272 -19.65 0.28 -2.43
CA GLU A 272 -19.42 0.71 -3.82
C GLU A 272 -18.79 -0.47 -4.59
N GLY A 273 -19.63 -1.20 -5.34
CA GLY A 273 -19.20 -2.41 -6.06
C GLY A 273 -18.80 -3.53 -5.11
N SER A 274 -17.61 -4.10 -5.30
CA SER A 274 -17.01 -5.11 -4.43
C SER A 274 -16.25 -4.54 -3.23
N GLY A 275 -16.18 -3.20 -3.09
CA GLY A 275 -15.41 -2.52 -2.04
C GLY A 275 -16.27 -1.77 -1.03
N LEU A 276 -15.67 -1.47 0.12
CA LEU A 276 -16.20 -0.53 1.11
C LEU A 276 -15.58 0.85 0.92
N SER A 277 -16.43 1.87 0.85
CA SER A 277 -16.07 3.28 0.91
C SER A 277 -16.41 3.84 2.28
N ILE A 278 -15.45 4.53 2.91
CA ILE A 278 -15.65 5.24 4.17
C ILE A 278 -15.53 6.74 3.92
N ARG A 279 -16.56 7.47 4.32
CA ARG A 279 -16.59 8.94 4.33
C ARG A 279 -16.81 9.45 5.74
N LEU A 280 -16.46 10.71 5.98
CA LEU A 280 -16.90 11.40 7.19
C LEU A 280 -18.37 11.81 7.06
N GLN A 281 -19.10 11.79 8.18
CA GLN A 281 -20.45 12.33 8.23
C GLN A 281 -20.44 13.82 7.81
N PRO A 282 -21.42 14.28 7.01
CA PRO A 282 -21.49 15.67 6.56
C PRO A 282 -21.46 16.69 7.70
N GLU A 283 -22.04 16.36 8.86
CA GLU A 283 -22.08 17.21 10.05
C GLU A 283 -20.68 17.39 10.65
N VAL A 284 -19.87 16.33 10.67
CA VAL A 284 -18.48 16.37 11.14
C VAL A 284 -17.63 17.19 10.18
N GLN A 285 -17.80 16.98 8.87
CA GLN A 285 -17.15 17.81 7.84
C GLN A 285 -17.55 19.29 7.96
N LYS A 286 -18.84 19.58 8.17
CA LYS A 286 -19.37 20.94 8.30
C LYS A 286 -18.86 21.63 9.58
N ALA A 287 -18.84 20.92 10.71
CA ALA A 287 -18.33 21.45 11.98
C ALA A 287 -16.83 21.76 11.91
N ARG A 288 -16.04 20.87 11.28
CA ARG A 288 -14.60 21.10 11.06
C ARG A 288 -14.34 22.22 10.06
N GLY A 289 -15.06 22.24 8.93
CA GLY A 289 -14.99 23.32 7.95
C GLY A 289 -15.42 24.68 8.52
N ALA A 290 -16.35 24.72 9.48
CA ALA A 290 -16.72 25.96 10.18
C ALA A 290 -15.58 26.48 11.08
N LYS A 291 -14.87 25.59 11.79
CA LYS A 291 -13.69 25.96 12.58
C LYS A 291 -12.56 26.49 11.69
N GLU A 292 -12.29 25.82 10.58
CA GLU A 292 -11.27 26.25 9.62
C GLU A 292 -11.64 27.60 8.97
N LYS A 293 -12.88 27.79 8.54
CA LYS A 293 -13.36 29.09 8.03
C LYS A 293 -13.23 30.20 9.06
N LYS A 294 -13.51 29.93 10.34
CA LYS A 294 -13.34 30.89 11.44
C LYS A 294 -11.85 31.21 11.66
N LEU A 295 -10.98 30.20 11.70
CA LEU A 295 -9.53 30.39 11.78
C LEU A 295 -9.01 31.27 10.62
N LEU A 296 -9.43 30.99 9.39
CA LEU A 296 -9.03 31.78 8.22
C LEU A 296 -9.54 33.23 8.29
N ALA A 297 -10.75 33.44 8.81
CA ALA A 297 -11.30 34.77 9.03
C ALA A 297 -10.51 35.54 10.11
N ASP A 298 -10.16 34.88 11.21
CA ASP A 298 -9.42 35.48 12.33
C ASP A 298 -7.96 35.78 11.95
N ILE A 299 -7.27 34.86 11.26
CA ILE A 299 -5.95 35.13 10.67
C ILE A 299 -6.05 36.30 9.69
N GLY A 300 -7.12 36.35 8.89
CA GLY A 300 -7.31 37.43 7.95
C GLY A 300 -7.58 38.78 8.60
N LYS A 301 -8.28 38.80 9.73
CA LYS A 301 -8.49 39.99 10.56
C LYS A 301 -7.17 40.45 11.19
N PHE A 302 -6.44 39.52 11.79
CA PHE A 302 -5.13 39.78 12.40
C PHE A 302 -4.13 40.33 11.39
N LEU A 303 -4.05 39.76 10.19
CA LEU A 303 -3.22 40.28 9.10
C LEU A 303 -3.60 41.70 8.70
N LYS A 304 -4.90 42.04 8.66
CA LYS A 304 -5.33 43.41 8.34
C LYS A 304 -4.90 44.41 9.42
N GLU A 305 -5.01 44.02 10.69
CA GLU A 305 -4.56 44.82 11.84
C GLU A 305 -3.03 45.04 11.80
N GLU A 306 -2.28 44.00 11.42
CA GLU A 306 -0.81 44.03 11.32
C GLU A 306 -0.29 44.55 9.96
N GLY A 307 -1.12 45.18 9.13
CA GLY A 307 -0.69 45.81 7.87
C GLY A 307 -0.35 44.83 6.74
N CYS A 308 -1.14 43.77 6.59
CA CYS A 308 -1.14 42.76 5.52
C CYS A 308 0.11 41.88 5.43
N MET A 309 1.04 41.98 6.39
CA MET A 309 2.24 41.17 6.45
C MET A 309 2.64 40.87 7.90
N ILE A 310 2.78 39.59 8.22
CA ILE A 310 3.19 39.15 9.56
C ILE A 310 4.47 38.34 9.51
N SER A 311 5.31 38.52 10.53
CA SER A 311 6.53 37.75 10.77
C SER A 311 6.20 36.46 11.53
N ALA A 312 7.21 35.61 11.69
CA ALA A 312 7.10 34.43 12.55
C ALA A 312 6.66 34.76 13.98
N GLU A 313 7.18 35.85 14.54
CA GLU A 313 6.85 36.32 15.89
C GLU A 313 5.39 36.76 15.98
N HIS A 314 4.90 37.54 15.02
CA HIS A 314 3.50 37.95 14.96
C HIS A 314 2.55 36.75 14.78
N PHE A 315 2.94 35.77 13.96
CA PHE A 315 2.15 34.54 13.80
C PHE A 315 2.13 33.71 15.09
N ALA A 316 3.25 33.61 15.81
CA ALA A 316 3.29 32.98 17.13
C ALA A 316 2.45 33.75 18.18
N ALA A 317 2.44 35.08 18.13
CA ALA A 317 1.61 35.93 18.97
C ALA A 317 0.11 35.71 18.69
N PHE A 318 -0.30 35.54 17.43
CA PHE A 318 -1.68 35.19 17.05
C PHE A 318 -2.15 33.91 17.77
N TYR A 319 -1.38 32.82 17.71
CA TYR A 319 -1.73 31.57 18.40
C TYR A 319 -1.67 31.68 19.94
N SER A 320 -0.92 32.63 20.47
CA SER A 320 -0.91 32.92 21.90
C SER A 320 -2.17 33.68 22.35
N ARG A 321 -2.73 34.54 21.48
CA ARG A 321 -3.99 35.26 21.72
C ARG A 321 -5.24 34.43 21.45
N HIS A 322 -5.12 33.38 20.65
CA HIS A 322 -6.22 32.48 20.31
C HIS A 322 -5.89 31.03 20.68
N PRO A 323 -5.88 30.69 21.99
CA PRO A 323 -5.56 29.33 22.45
C PRO A 323 -6.54 28.29 21.93
N ASP A 324 -7.78 28.68 21.58
CA ASP A 324 -8.77 27.80 20.95
C ASP A 324 -8.33 27.25 19.57
N TYR A 325 -7.34 27.90 18.94
CA TYR A 325 -6.69 27.46 17.71
C TYR A 325 -5.36 26.73 17.94
N LYS A 326 -4.84 26.71 19.17
CA LYS A 326 -3.84 25.71 19.55
C LYS A 326 -4.56 24.37 19.50
N PHE A 327 -4.20 23.55 18.53
CA PHE A 327 -4.54 22.13 18.57
C PHE A 327 -3.80 21.52 19.78
N GLU A 328 -4.41 21.61 20.95
CA GLU A 328 -4.06 20.78 22.09
C GLU A 328 -4.46 19.35 21.74
N SER A 329 -3.50 18.59 21.23
CA SER A 329 -3.22 17.24 21.74
C SER A 329 -2.19 16.55 20.85
N LEU A 330 -1.54 15.56 21.44
CA LEU A 330 -0.77 14.48 20.79
C LEU A 330 0.73 14.78 20.61
N GLY A 331 1.52 13.94 21.29
CA GLY A 331 2.95 14.11 21.50
C GLY A 331 3.77 14.32 20.24
N LYS A 332 4.75 15.23 20.36
CA LYS A 332 5.99 15.45 19.61
C LYS A 332 5.98 15.48 18.07
N LYS A 333 4.90 15.16 17.35
CA LYS A 333 4.82 15.33 15.89
C LYS A 333 3.40 15.63 15.43
N LYS A 334 3.05 16.92 15.40
CA LYS A 334 2.58 17.64 14.19
C LYS A 334 2.18 19.06 14.58
N ALA A 335 3.16 19.94 14.54
CA ALA A 335 3.03 21.39 14.41
C ALA A 335 2.46 21.81 13.03
N VAL A 336 1.50 21.07 12.48
CA VAL A 336 1.06 21.20 11.06
C VAL A 336 0.28 22.49 10.80
N LEU A 337 -0.25 23.13 11.84
CA LEU A 337 -0.82 24.47 11.77
C LEU A 337 0.06 25.54 12.46
N ALA A 338 1.12 25.13 13.15
CA ALA A 338 2.10 26.06 13.71
C ALA A 338 3.29 26.30 12.76
N ASP A 339 3.46 25.49 11.72
CA ASP A 339 4.33 25.78 10.58
C ASP A 339 3.54 26.53 9.49
N PRO A 340 3.78 27.84 9.33
CA PRO A 340 3.07 28.66 8.34
C PRO A 340 3.30 28.19 6.92
N ARG A 341 4.41 27.49 6.60
CA ARG A 341 4.63 26.89 5.27
C ARG A 341 3.58 25.86 4.94
N THR A 342 3.29 24.99 5.90
CA THR A 342 2.26 23.98 5.74
C THR A 342 0.87 24.63 5.66
N PHE A 343 0.61 25.70 6.42
CA PHE A 343 -0.62 26.49 6.33
C PHE A 343 -0.81 27.14 4.95
N CYS A 344 0.23 27.78 4.40
CA CYS A 344 0.20 28.34 3.05
C CYS A 344 0.05 27.31 1.95
N ALA A 345 0.69 26.14 2.09
CA ALA A 345 0.54 25.06 1.13
C ALA A 345 -0.91 24.56 1.05
N LYS A 346 -1.67 24.66 2.15
CA LYS A 346 -3.10 24.33 2.20
C LYS A 346 -4.01 25.44 1.64
N HIS A 347 -3.57 26.69 1.69
CA HIS A 347 -4.35 27.86 1.26
C HIS A 347 -3.57 28.81 0.33
N PRO A 348 -2.95 28.31 -0.76
CA PRO A 348 -2.11 29.12 -1.65
C PRO A 348 -2.90 30.23 -2.36
N GLU A 349 -4.21 30.09 -2.48
CA GLU A 349 -5.12 31.08 -3.04
C GLU A 349 -5.35 32.28 -2.12
N ARG A 350 -5.05 32.16 -0.82
CA ARG A 350 -5.27 33.20 0.19
C ARG A 350 -3.98 33.80 0.72
N PHE A 351 -2.92 33.00 0.85
CA PHE A 351 -1.68 33.42 1.49
C PHE A 351 -0.44 32.98 0.72
N VAL A 352 0.60 33.80 0.74
CA VAL A 352 1.91 33.51 0.15
C VAL A 352 2.99 33.75 1.19
N ILE A 353 4.02 32.91 1.19
CA ILE A 353 5.19 33.07 2.06
C ILE A 353 6.33 33.67 1.26
N LEU A 354 6.94 34.68 1.84
CA LEU A 354 8.11 35.36 1.30
C LEU A 354 9.30 35.12 2.25
N GLY A 355 10.49 34.87 1.69
CA GLY A 355 11.73 34.68 2.44
C GLY A 355 12.05 33.23 2.86
N HIS A 356 13.28 33.02 3.34
CA HIS A 356 13.82 31.73 3.80
C HIS A 356 14.26 31.77 5.27
N GLY A 357 14.44 30.61 5.89
CA GLY A 357 14.91 30.47 7.29
C GLY A 357 13.95 31.08 8.31
N ALA A 358 14.48 31.73 9.35
CA ALA A 358 13.70 32.40 10.40
C ALA A 358 13.09 33.76 9.96
N GLY A 359 13.52 34.28 8.81
CA GLY A 359 13.11 35.60 8.29
C GLY A 359 11.85 35.58 7.42
N TRP A 360 11.08 34.49 7.39
CA TRP A 360 9.91 34.41 6.52
C TRP A 360 8.81 35.42 6.93
N ARG A 361 7.99 35.80 5.95
CA ARG A 361 6.84 36.69 6.09
C ARG A 361 5.63 36.07 5.39
N LEU A 362 4.46 36.17 6.01
CA LEU A 362 3.19 35.75 5.43
C LEU A 362 2.47 36.97 4.84
N LEU A 363 2.06 36.89 3.57
CA LEU A 363 1.35 37.94 2.85
C LEU A 363 0.00 37.43 2.34
N PHE A 364 -1.01 38.29 2.24
CA PHE A 364 -2.22 37.96 1.50
C PHE A 364 -1.95 37.85 -0.01
N SER A 365 -2.40 36.78 -0.65
CA SER A 365 -2.28 36.58 -2.10
C SER A 365 -2.95 37.72 -2.89
N SER A 366 -4.10 38.22 -2.41
CA SER A 366 -4.79 39.37 -3.02
C SER A 366 -3.99 40.67 -2.91
N TYR A 367 -3.25 40.86 -1.81
CA TYR A 367 -2.37 42.00 -1.63
C TYR A 367 -1.13 41.86 -2.52
N GLU A 368 -0.52 40.67 -2.61
CA GLU A 368 0.63 40.42 -3.49
C GLU A 368 0.27 40.71 -4.95
N LYS A 369 -0.89 40.22 -5.42
CA LYS A 369 -1.38 40.50 -6.77
C LYS A 369 -1.55 42.00 -7.03
N ARG A 370 -2.06 42.75 -6.05
CA ARG A 370 -2.20 44.22 -6.16
C ARG A 370 -0.84 44.90 -6.19
N PHE A 371 0.08 44.50 -5.31
CA PHE A 371 1.45 45.01 -5.26
C PHE A 371 2.17 44.77 -6.60
N VAL A 372 2.13 43.54 -7.11
CA VAL A 372 2.76 43.17 -8.40
C VAL A 372 2.13 43.93 -9.55
N LYS A 373 0.79 44.09 -9.57
CA LYS A 373 0.12 44.88 -10.60
C LYS A 373 0.61 46.33 -10.58
N ASN A 374 0.61 46.98 -9.41
CA ASN A 374 1.08 48.36 -9.27
C ASN A 374 2.56 48.49 -9.66
N LEU A 375 3.38 47.51 -9.29
CA LEU A 375 4.80 47.45 -9.65
C LEU A 375 5.00 47.32 -11.17
N VAL A 376 4.24 46.44 -11.84
CA VAL A 376 4.26 46.26 -13.29
C VAL A 376 3.80 47.52 -14.00
N ASP A 377 2.69 48.13 -13.57
CA ASP A 377 2.15 49.34 -14.18
C ASP A 377 3.12 50.53 -14.00
N PHE A 378 3.72 50.67 -12.81
CA PHE A 378 4.78 51.65 -12.57
C PHE A 378 6.00 51.42 -13.48
N THR A 379 6.50 50.19 -13.53
CA THR A 379 7.66 49.83 -14.36
C THR A 379 7.37 50.02 -15.84
N ARG A 380 6.11 49.85 -16.28
CA ARG A 380 5.69 50.15 -17.65
C ARG A 380 5.79 51.63 -17.99
N MET A 381 5.40 52.50 -17.05
CA MET A 381 5.41 53.95 -17.25
C MET A 381 6.83 54.54 -17.16
N HIS A 382 7.65 54.04 -16.24
CA HIS A 382 8.97 54.60 -15.92
C HIS A 382 10.15 53.77 -16.46
N GLY A 383 9.86 52.67 -17.17
CA GLY A 383 10.84 51.77 -17.79
C GLY A 383 11.48 50.78 -16.82
N ALA A 384 11.94 51.27 -15.67
CA ALA A 384 12.56 50.46 -14.62
C ALA A 384 12.28 51.03 -13.23
N LEU A 385 12.39 50.19 -12.21
CA LEU A 385 12.36 50.59 -10.80
C LEU A 385 13.79 50.52 -10.24
N ASP A 386 14.51 51.63 -10.30
CA ASP A 386 15.83 51.80 -9.69
C ASP A 386 15.74 52.53 -8.33
N ALA A 387 16.83 53.05 -7.78
CA ALA A 387 16.83 53.74 -6.48
C ALA A 387 15.95 55.00 -6.46
N GLU A 388 15.92 55.76 -7.56
CA GLU A 388 15.09 56.95 -7.70
C GLU A 388 13.62 56.55 -7.94
N GLY A 389 13.39 55.60 -8.84
CA GLY A 389 12.08 55.02 -9.11
C GLY A 389 11.45 54.36 -7.89
N SER A 390 12.26 53.80 -6.98
CA SER A 390 11.79 53.23 -5.70
C SER A 390 11.14 54.30 -4.81
N SER A 391 11.75 55.49 -4.73
CA SER A 391 11.21 56.59 -3.92
C SER A 391 9.90 57.13 -4.51
N GLN A 392 9.85 57.25 -5.84
CA GLN A 392 8.65 57.68 -6.57
C GLN A 392 7.52 56.65 -6.45
N PHE A 393 7.82 55.35 -6.57
CA PHE A 393 6.86 54.27 -6.38
C PHE A 393 6.26 54.30 -4.97
N LEU A 394 7.07 54.56 -3.93
CA LEU A 394 6.58 54.67 -2.56
C LEU A 394 5.79 55.95 -2.27
N GLN A 395 6.08 57.05 -2.97
CA GLN A 395 5.23 58.25 -2.91
C GLN A 395 3.87 58.01 -3.58
N GLN A 396 3.85 57.30 -4.71
CA GLN A 396 2.62 57.00 -5.45
C GLN A 396 1.78 55.90 -4.79
N TYR A 397 2.42 54.91 -4.17
CA TYR A 397 1.77 53.77 -3.51
C TYR A 397 2.29 53.58 -2.07
N PRO A 398 1.99 54.53 -1.16
CA PRO A 398 2.51 54.49 0.22
C PRO A 398 2.06 53.25 1.00
N GLU A 399 0.94 52.62 0.63
CA GLU A 399 0.48 51.37 1.22
C GLU A 399 1.43 50.18 1.00
N HIS A 400 2.36 50.30 0.05
CA HIS A 400 3.35 49.28 -0.28
C HIS A 400 4.69 49.45 0.44
N ALA A 401 4.88 50.55 1.18
CA ALA A 401 6.12 50.83 1.90
C ALA A 401 6.56 49.69 2.82
N LYS A 402 5.63 49.03 3.52
CA LYS A 402 5.98 47.93 4.43
C LYS A 402 6.59 46.74 3.70
N VAL A 403 6.01 46.31 2.57
CA VAL A 403 6.53 45.20 1.75
C VAL A 403 7.84 45.58 1.08
N PHE A 404 7.91 46.79 0.54
CA PHE A 404 9.10 47.32 -0.12
C PHE A 404 10.30 47.41 0.85
N ASN A 405 10.07 47.92 2.06
CA ASN A 405 11.10 48.10 3.09
C ASN A 405 11.44 46.82 3.85
N SER A 406 10.70 45.72 3.63
CA SER A 406 11.00 44.44 4.29
C SER A 406 12.25 43.75 3.73
N GLY A 407 12.88 44.33 2.70
CA GLY A 407 14.22 43.99 2.25
C GLY A 407 14.24 43.35 0.86
N ARG A 408 15.43 43.35 0.25
CA ARG A 408 15.64 42.91 -1.13
C ARG A 408 15.28 41.48 -1.39
N GLU A 409 15.51 40.58 -0.43
CA GLU A 409 15.21 39.17 -0.62
C GLU A 409 13.70 38.95 -0.84
N ILE A 410 12.85 39.76 -0.22
CA ILE A 410 11.40 39.69 -0.40
C ILE A 410 11.01 40.18 -1.80
N LEU A 411 11.57 41.31 -2.25
CA LEU A 411 11.35 41.80 -3.62
C LEU A 411 11.87 40.80 -4.66
N ARG A 412 13.06 40.22 -4.45
CA ARG A 412 13.65 39.18 -5.30
C ARG A 412 12.77 37.93 -5.35
N GLN A 413 12.16 37.53 -4.23
CA GLN A 413 11.23 36.40 -4.19
C GLN A 413 9.92 36.72 -4.91
N ILE A 414 9.37 37.93 -4.76
CA ILE A 414 8.17 38.36 -5.49
C ILE A 414 8.47 38.35 -7.00
N CYS A 415 9.59 38.90 -7.46
CA CYS A 415 9.97 38.83 -8.87
C CYS A 415 10.15 37.39 -9.37
N ARG A 416 10.68 36.48 -8.54
CA ARG A 416 10.75 35.03 -8.87
C ARG A 416 9.36 34.40 -8.98
N ASN A 417 8.43 34.73 -8.09
CA ASN A 417 7.05 34.23 -8.13
C ASN A 417 6.28 34.75 -9.36
N HIS A 418 6.67 35.92 -9.89
CA HIS A 418 6.03 36.59 -11.03
C HIS A 418 7.02 36.80 -12.19
N GLU A 419 7.87 35.79 -12.42
CA GLU A 419 8.98 35.90 -13.37
C GLU A 419 8.49 36.21 -14.79
N ASP A 420 7.29 35.79 -15.16
CA ASP A 420 6.71 36.09 -16.47
C ASP A 420 6.49 37.58 -16.72
N SER A 421 6.43 38.41 -15.66
CA SER A 421 6.17 39.85 -15.75
C SER A 421 7.36 40.70 -15.33
N LEU A 422 8.16 40.26 -14.35
CA LEU A 422 9.18 41.06 -13.70
C LEU A 422 10.55 40.36 -13.71
N VAL A 423 11.62 41.14 -13.88
CA VAL A 423 13.01 40.71 -13.74
C VAL A 423 13.65 41.55 -12.64
N PHE A 424 14.30 40.88 -11.68
CA PHE A 424 15.09 41.53 -10.64
C PHE A 424 16.57 41.48 -11.03
N GLU A 425 17.20 42.63 -11.20
CA GLU A 425 18.61 42.78 -11.57
C GLU A 425 19.39 43.38 -10.38
N GLU A 426 20.52 42.77 -10.05
CA GLU A 426 21.47 43.33 -9.08
C GLU A 426 22.47 44.21 -9.83
N SER A 427 22.64 45.46 -9.36
CA SER A 427 23.72 46.30 -9.87
C SER A 427 25.04 45.80 -9.30
N GLY A 428 25.93 45.28 -10.14
CA GLY A 428 27.23 44.70 -9.74
C GLY A 428 28.27 45.69 -9.20
N GLY A 429 27.86 46.88 -8.75
CA GLY A 429 28.73 47.86 -8.09
C GLY A 429 28.76 47.66 -6.58
N ASN A 430 29.79 48.19 -5.91
CA ASN A 430 29.85 48.23 -4.44
C ASN A 430 28.69 49.01 -3.81
N ASP A 431 27.97 49.82 -4.60
CA ASP A 431 26.70 50.38 -4.21
C ASP A 431 25.62 49.31 -4.27
N LEU A 432 25.03 49.10 -3.10
CA LEU A 432 23.89 48.25 -2.82
C LEU A 432 22.65 48.71 -3.64
N GLY A 433 22.67 48.76 -4.97
CA GLY A 433 21.51 49.03 -5.81
C GLY A 433 20.78 47.75 -6.21
N PHE A 434 19.51 47.88 -6.59
CA PHE A 434 18.78 46.86 -7.34
C PHE A 434 17.91 47.56 -8.39
N CYS A 435 17.54 46.84 -9.44
CA CYS A 435 16.66 47.33 -10.50
C CYS A 435 15.59 46.28 -10.79
N ILE A 436 14.32 46.69 -10.89
CA ILE A 436 13.23 45.82 -11.35
C ILE A 436 12.75 46.29 -12.72
N ARG A 437 12.68 45.37 -13.69
CA ARG A 437 12.28 45.65 -15.09
C ARG A 437 11.15 44.75 -15.54
N LEU A 438 10.42 45.19 -16.55
CA LEU A 438 9.46 44.32 -17.25
C LEU A 438 10.21 43.30 -18.10
N ARG A 439 9.75 42.05 -18.09
CA ARG A 439 10.25 41.03 -19.01
C ARG A 439 9.74 41.32 -20.44
N PRO A 440 10.57 41.25 -21.49
CA PRO A 440 10.12 41.43 -22.87
C PRO A 440 9.03 40.42 -23.22
N GLN A 441 7.83 40.90 -23.59
CA GLN A 441 6.71 40.04 -23.98
C GLN A 441 6.94 39.49 -25.39
N GLY A 442 7.35 38.22 -25.50
CA GLY A 442 7.58 37.59 -26.81
C GLY A 442 7.54 36.06 -26.90
N ALA A 443 7.35 35.30 -25.81
CA ALA A 443 7.22 33.84 -25.90
C ALA A 443 6.30 33.29 -24.81
N SER A 444 5.17 32.69 -25.22
CA SER A 444 4.25 31.99 -24.32
C SER A 444 4.93 30.78 -23.67
N ALA A 445 4.48 30.39 -22.47
CA ALA A 445 5.05 29.25 -21.74
C ALA A 445 4.94 27.92 -22.51
N GLU A 446 3.85 27.71 -23.28
CA GLU A 446 3.66 26.53 -24.12
C GLU A 446 4.65 26.47 -25.29
N SER A 447 4.99 27.62 -25.88
CA SER A 447 6.03 27.71 -26.90
C SER A 447 7.41 27.35 -26.34
N ARG A 448 7.67 27.64 -25.06
CA ARG A 448 8.95 27.31 -24.40
C ARG A 448 9.11 25.82 -24.14
N GLU A 449 8.06 25.14 -23.66
CA GLU A 449 8.13 23.69 -23.39
C GLU A 449 8.36 22.90 -24.68
N GLY A 450 7.65 23.26 -25.76
CA GLY A 450 7.87 22.67 -27.09
C GLY A 450 9.28 22.90 -27.63
N GLN A 451 9.83 24.11 -27.44
CA GLN A 451 11.20 24.43 -27.86
C GLN A 451 12.24 23.63 -27.05
N VAL A 452 12.06 23.52 -25.72
CA VAL A 452 12.94 22.70 -24.87
C VAL A 452 12.93 21.25 -25.34
N VAL A 453 11.76 20.68 -25.66
CA VAL A 453 11.66 19.31 -26.20
C VAL A 453 12.41 19.19 -27.53
N ALA A 454 12.21 20.12 -28.47
CA ALA A 454 12.86 20.09 -29.77
C ALA A 454 14.40 20.16 -29.66
N ASP A 455 14.91 21.06 -28.82
CA ASP A 455 16.34 21.23 -28.59
C ASP A 455 16.96 20.02 -27.87
N LEU A 456 16.25 19.43 -26.89
CA LEU A 456 16.70 18.23 -26.20
C LEU A 456 16.77 17.03 -27.15
N VAL A 457 15.78 16.88 -28.03
CA VAL A 457 15.77 15.85 -29.07
C VAL A 457 16.95 16.04 -30.01
N GLY A 458 17.15 17.25 -30.53
CA GLY A 458 18.29 17.57 -31.40
C GLY A 458 19.64 17.28 -30.74
N PHE A 459 19.78 17.61 -29.46
CA PHE A 459 20.99 17.34 -28.69
C PHE A 459 21.28 15.83 -28.54
N ILE A 460 20.26 15.01 -28.22
CA ILE A 460 20.43 13.55 -28.09
C ILE A 460 20.70 12.90 -29.46
N GLN A 461 20.18 13.45 -30.55
CA GLN A 461 20.50 13.00 -31.91
C GLN A 461 21.95 13.31 -32.28
N GLN A 462 22.41 14.54 -32.03
CA GLN A 462 23.75 15.01 -32.36
C GLN A 462 24.86 14.29 -31.59
N SER A 463 24.56 13.80 -30.39
CA SER A 463 25.51 13.04 -29.57
C SER A 463 25.71 11.59 -30.03
N GLY A 464 25.05 11.16 -31.11
CA GLY A 464 25.15 9.80 -31.67
C GLY A 464 24.58 8.69 -30.77
N SER A 465 23.91 9.07 -29.67
CA SER A 465 23.48 8.14 -28.61
C SER A 465 22.01 7.75 -28.70
N GLY A 466 21.35 8.00 -29.84
CA GLY A 466 19.89 7.92 -30.00
C GLY A 466 19.25 6.65 -29.40
N ALA A 467 19.81 5.47 -29.68
CA ALA A 467 19.33 4.19 -29.13
C ALA A 467 19.99 3.79 -27.79
N ALA A 468 21.28 4.13 -27.58
CA ALA A 468 22.05 3.72 -26.41
C ALA A 468 21.79 4.56 -25.14
N GLY A 469 21.10 5.69 -25.31
CA GLY A 469 20.77 6.65 -24.26
C GLY A 469 21.95 7.49 -23.81
N LEU A 470 21.71 8.78 -23.60
CA LEU A 470 22.67 9.73 -23.04
C LEU A 470 22.68 9.61 -21.51
N ALA A 471 23.86 9.46 -20.91
CA ALA A 471 23.99 9.47 -19.46
C ALA A 471 23.73 10.86 -18.88
N ALA A 472 23.12 10.93 -17.68
CA ALA A 472 22.74 12.19 -17.03
C ALA A 472 23.88 13.21 -16.90
N ASN A 473 25.12 12.75 -16.70
CA ASN A 473 26.31 13.61 -16.59
C ASN A 473 26.71 14.30 -17.90
N LEU A 474 26.25 13.80 -19.06
CA LEU A 474 26.56 14.38 -20.37
C LEU A 474 25.65 15.55 -20.75
N PHE A 475 24.58 15.81 -19.98
CA PHE A 475 23.72 16.99 -20.19
C PHE A 475 24.35 18.31 -19.72
N ALA A 476 25.54 18.30 -19.12
CA ALA A 476 26.29 19.53 -18.86
C ALA A 476 26.55 20.33 -20.15
N GLY A 477 26.82 19.64 -21.27
CA GLY A 477 26.98 20.27 -22.58
C GLY A 477 25.68 20.92 -23.08
N PHE A 478 24.53 20.28 -22.86
CA PHE A 478 23.22 20.83 -23.20
C PHE A 478 22.95 22.15 -22.46
N TYR A 479 23.21 22.20 -21.15
CA TYR A 479 23.02 23.44 -20.37
C TYR A 479 24.00 24.55 -20.73
N THR A 480 25.17 24.19 -21.25
CA THR A 480 26.16 25.16 -21.73
C THR A 480 25.70 25.77 -23.06
N ALA A 481 25.17 24.95 -23.96
CA ALA A 481 24.61 25.41 -25.24
C ALA A 481 23.28 26.16 -25.10
N TYR A 482 22.46 25.78 -24.11
CA TYR A 482 21.13 26.35 -23.89
C TYR A 482 20.91 26.77 -22.41
N PRO A 483 21.56 27.84 -21.94
CA PRO A 483 21.50 28.23 -20.53
C PRO A 483 20.10 28.61 -20.05
N HIS A 484 19.25 29.11 -20.95
CA HIS A 484 17.86 29.47 -20.64
C HIS A 484 16.96 28.25 -20.36
N HIS A 485 17.27 27.07 -20.92
CA HIS A 485 16.53 25.83 -20.67
C HIS A 485 16.72 25.30 -19.26
N ARG A 486 17.80 25.69 -18.57
CA ARG A 486 18.05 25.29 -17.18
C ARG A 486 16.96 25.77 -16.22
N ALA A 487 16.46 26.99 -16.44
CA ALA A 487 15.36 27.56 -15.67
C ALA A 487 14.03 26.86 -15.99
N ALA A 488 13.75 26.62 -17.27
CA ALA A 488 12.54 25.93 -17.72
C ALA A 488 12.43 24.50 -17.16
N LEU A 489 13.56 23.81 -17.05
CA LEU A 489 13.64 22.44 -16.51
C LEU A 489 13.59 22.38 -14.97
N LYS A 490 13.58 23.52 -14.26
CA LYS A 490 13.58 23.61 -12.79
C LYS A 490 14.66 22.73 -12.11
N ASN A 491 15.82 22.57 -12.74
CA ASN A 491 16.88 21.63 -12.34
C ASN A 491 16.44 20.15 -12.22
N ASN A 492 15.32 19.75 -12.82
CA ASN A 492 14.80 18.39 -12.78
C ASN A 492 14.61 17.84 -14.21
N LEU A 493 15.72 17.60 -14.90
CA LEU A 493 15.71 17.01 -16.25
C LEU A 493 14.99 15.66 -16.29
N ARG A 494 15.17 14.82 -15.26
CA ARG A 494 14.51 13.51 -15.16
C ARG A 494 12.99 13.67 -15.16
N GLY A 495 12.47 14.51 -14.26
CA GLY A 495 11.03 14.77 -14.17
C GLY A 495 10.46 15.41 -15.44
N PHE A 496 11.25 16.23 -16.15
CA PHE A 496 10.87 16.74 -17.45
C PHE A 496 10.76 15.63 -18.50
N CYS A 497 11.78 14.78 -18.64
CA CYS A 497 11.74 13.64 -19.57
C CYS A 497 10.60 12.66 -19.24
N GLU A 498 10.31 12.40 -17.95
CA GLU A 498 9.18 11.58 -17.49
C GLU A 498 7.82 12.19 -17.89
N LYS A 499 7.72 13.54 -17.95
CA LYS A 499 6.52 14.25 -18.41
C LYS A 499 6.30 14.14 -19.93
N HIS A 500 7.34 13.80 -20.69
CA HIS A 500 7.32 13.72 -22.16
C HIS A 500 7.66 12.32 -22.69
N PRO A 501 6.92 11.27 -22.33
CA PRO A 501 7.23 9.87 -22.70
C PRO A 501 7.12 9.59 -24.20
N ARG A 502 6.47 10.49 -24.95
CA ARG A 502 6.41 10.42 -26.43
C ARG A 502 7.74 10.76 -27.09
N HIS A 503 8.63 11.45 -26.39
CA HIS A 503 9.89 11.95 -26.93
C HIS A 503 11.10 11.29 -26.26
N PHE A 504 10.98 10.89 -24.99
CA PHE A 504 12.11 10.37 -24.21
C PHE A 504 11.77 9.05 -23.51
N ASN A 505 12.76 8.18 -23.37
CA ASN A 505 12.72 6.99 -22.53
C ASN A 505 13.83 7.09 -21.47
N ILE A 506 13.50 6.75 -20.22
CA ILE A 506 14.45 6.79 -19.10
C ILE A 506 14.74 5.37 -18.65
N SER A 507 16.02 5.02 -18.57
CA SER A 507 16.49 3.75 -18.02
C SER A 507 17.36 3.98 -16.80
N ASP A 508 17.06 3.26 -15.72
CA ASP A 508 17.89 3.19 -14.51
C ASP A 508 18.83 1.99 -14.65
N ASN A 509 20.08 2.24 -15.06
CA ASN A 509 21.06 1.17 -15.23
C ASN A 509 21.74 0.82 -13.89
N GLY A 510 21.08 -0.03 -13.11
CA GLY A 510 21.67 -0.69 -11.94
C GLY A 510 21.71 0.15 -10.65
N PRO A 511 22.37 -0.34 -9.59
CA PRO A 511 22.35 0.24 -8.24
C PRO A 511 23.15 1.56 -8.08
N GLY A 512 23.40 2.30 -9.17
CA GLY A 512 24.10 3.58 -9.19
C GLY A 512 23.19 4.76 -9.56
N VAL A 513 23.65 5.99 -9.31
CA VAL A 513 22.94 7.26 -9.58
C VAL A 513 22.88 7.62 -11.09
N HIS A 514 23.13 6.65 -11.97
CA HIS A 514 23.32 6.89 -13.40
C HIS A 514 22.10 6.41 -14.18
N TRP A 515 21.12 7.30 -14.31
CA TRP A 515 20.03 7.16 -15.27
C TRP A 515 20.46 7.66 -16.65
N ARG A 516 19.87 7.08 -17.69
CA ARG A 516 20.09 7.48 -19.09
C ARG A 516 18.78 7.93 -19.74
N VAL A 517 18.89 8.88 -20.65
CA VAL A 517 17.78 9.33 -21.51
C VAL A 517 18.07 8.91 -22.94
N SER A 518 17.28 8.00 -23.49
CA SER A 518 17.24 7.78 -24.93
C SER A 518 16.08 8.54 -25.54
N LEU A 519 16.14 8.77 -26.86
CA LEU A 519 14.94 9.15 -27.58
C LEU A 519 13.98 7.98 -27.46
N ALA A 520 12.71 8.27 -27.19
CA ALA A 520 11.68 7.25 -27.28
C ALA A 520 11.80 6.64 -28.69
N ALA A 521 12.08 5.34 -28.78
CA ALA A 521 12.20 4.64 -30.05
C ALA A 521 10.96 4.98 -30.87
N SER A 522 11.19 5.51 -32.08
CA SER A 522 10.12 5.97 -32.95
C SER A 522 9.09 4.86 -33.11
N THR A 523 7.88 5.09 -32.60
CA THR A 523 6.75 4.15 -32.60
C THR A 523 6.94 2.97 -31.64
N THR A 524 6.26 3.00 -30.48
CA THR A 524 6.20 1.80 -29.61
C THR A 524 5.61 0.63 -30.41
N ALA A 525 5.99 -0.61 -30.10
CA ALA A 525 5.40 -1.80 -30.73
C ALA A 525 3.86 -1.76 -30.69
N ALA A 526 3.27 -1.23 -29.61
CA ALA A 526 1.84 -0.99 -29.48
C ALA A 526 1.29 0.04 -30.49
N GLN A 527 2.01 1.12 -30.76
CA GLN A 527 1.62 2.09 -31.80
C GLN A 527 1.75 1.50 -33.21
N VAL A 528 2.78 0.69 -33.47
CA VAL A 528 2.92 -0.05 -34.73
C VAL A 528 1.76 -1.04 -34.89
N ALA A 529 1.39 -1.76 -33.84
CA ALA A 529 0.24 -2.66 -33.83
C ALA A 529 -1.08 -1.92 -34.08
N ALA A 530 -1.29 -0.76 -33.45
CA ALA A 530 -2.46 0.07 -33.68
C ALA A 530 -2.52 0.63 -35.12
N ARG A 531 -1.38 1.05 -35.69
CA ARG A 531 -1.31 1.47 -37.10
C ARG A 531 -1.55 0.34 -38.06
N LEU A 532 -1.03 -0.86 -37.78
CA LEU A 532 -1.30 -2.06 -38.56
C LEU A 532 -2.78 -2.43 -38.50
N ALA A 533 -3.42 -2.32 -37.32
CA ALA A 533 -4.85 -2.54 -37.19
C ALA A 533 -5.68 -1.56 -38.04
N VAL A 534 -5.32 -0.26 -38.05
CA VAL A 534 -5.98 0.74 -38.91
C VAL A 534 -5.75 0.45 -40.40
N PHE A 535 -4.55 -0.02 -40.76
CA PHE A 535 -4.23 -0.40 -42.14
C PHE A 535 -5.08 -1.60 -42.60
N ILE A 536 -5.22 -2.63 -41.76
CA ILE A 536 -6.02 -3.83 -42.02
C ILE A 536 -7.52 -3.51 -42.10
N GLU A 537 -8.04 -2.65 -41.22
CA GLU A 537 -9.47 -2.25 -41.26
C GLU A 537 -9.83 -1.60 -42.60
N LYS A 538 -8.94 -0.77 -43.16
CA LYS A 538 -9.15 -0.14 -44.48
C LYS A 538 -9.16 -1.14 -45.64
N ARG A 539 -8.60 -2.33 -45.47
CA ARG A 539 -8.45 -3.36 -46.51
C ARG A 539 -9.41 -4.55 -46.39
N GLY A 540 -10.34 -4.52 -45.43
CA GLY A 540 -11.34 -5.59 -45.28
C GLY A 540 -11.02 -6.60 -44.17
N LYS A 541 -10.39 -6.14 -43.07
CA LYS A 541 -10.21 -6.87 -41.79
C LYS A 541 -9.18 -8.01 -41.76
N ALA A 542 -8.60 -8.38 -42.90
CA ALA A 542 -7.48 -9.30 -42.99
C ALA A 542 -6.46 -8.80 -44.03
N LEU A 543 -5.19 -9.14 -43.82
CA LEU A 543 -4.07 -8.82 -44.70
C LEU A 543 -3.19 -10.07 -44.85
N PRO A 544 -3.03 -10.61 -46.06
CA PRO A 544 -2.07 -11.68 -46.34
C PRO A 544 -0.66 -11.31 -45.87
N ALA A 545 0.09 -12.26 -45.32
CA ALA A 545 1.40 -11.99 -44.72
C ALA A 545 2.45 -11.52 -45.75
N ASP A 546 2.33 -11.94 -47.00
CA ASP A 546 3.13 -11.48 -48.14
C ASP A 546 2.82 -10.01 -48.52
N GLU A 547 1.61 -9.53 -48.25
CA GLU A 547 1.22 -8.13 -48.43
C GLU A 547 1.71 -7.19 -47.31
N LEU A 548 2.34 -7.70 -46.23
CA LEU A 548 2.91 -6.83 -45.18
C LEU A 548 3.97 -5.87 -45.73
N GLY A 549 4.59 -6.18 -46.87
CA GLY A 549 5.48 -5.27 -47.60
C GLY A 549 4.83 -3.92 -47.92
N LEU A 550 3.51 -3.90 -48.19
CA LEU A 550 2.76 -2.68 -48.48
C LEU A 550 2.60 -1.79 -47.23
N PHE A 551 2.46 -2.41 -46.06
CA PHE A 551 2.45 -1.69 -44.79
C PHE A 551 3.84 -1.14 -44.44
N TYR A 552 4.89 -1.93 -44.65
CA TYR A 552 6.27 -1.50 -44.45
C TYR A 552 6.67 -0.36 -45.37
N GLY A 553 6.13 -0.31 -46.59
CA GLY A 553 6.32 0.79 -47.53
C GLY A 553 5.83 2.14 -47.00
N GLN A 554 4.89 2.17 -46.06
CA GLN A 554 4.42 3.44 -45.45
C GLN A 554 5.43 4.01 -44.44
N ASN A 555 6.18 3.14 -43.75
CA ASN A 555 7.25 3.53 -42.84
C ASN A 555 8.21 2.34 -42.60
N PRO A 556 9.46 2.40 -43.08
CA PRO A 556 10.41 1.31 -42.94
C PRO A 556 10.68 0.86 -41.50
N SER A 557 10.54 1.76 -40.51
CA SER A 557 10.72 1.43 -39.09
C SER A 557 9.70 0.40 -38.56
N TYR A 558 8.54 0.25 -39.21
CA TYR A 558 7.55 -0.76 -38.82
C TYR A 558 8.08 -2.19 -39.04
N ARG A 559 8.88 -2.40 -40.09
CA ARG A 559 9.50 -3.70 -40.36
C ARG A 559 10.46 -4.10 -39.24
N GLN A 560 11.22 -3.13 -38.72
CA GLN A 560 12.14 -3.34 -37.62
C GLN A 560 11.37 -3.77 -36.36
N ALA A 561 10.32 -3.02 -35.96
CA ALA A 561 9.51 -3.34 -34.78
C ALA A 561 8.88 -4.75 -34.85
N ILE A 562 8.39 -5.17 -36.02
CA ILE A 562 7.81 -6.52 -36.19
C ILE A 562 8.92 -7.59 -36.20
N SER A 563 10.08 -7.31 -36.78
CA SER A 563 11.21 -8.26 -36.81
C SER A 563 11.81 -8.45 -35.42
N GLU A 564 11.96 -7.39 -34.64
CA GLU A 564 12.45 -7.43 -33.25
C GLU A 564 11.56 -8.25 -32.32
N ALA A 565 10.25 -8.26 -32.57
CA ALA A 565 9.32 -9.15 -31.86
C ALA A 565 9.45 -10.64 -32.28
N GLY A 566 10.32 -10.95 -33.25
CA GLY A 566 10.50 -12.29 -33.81
C GLY A 566 9.50 -12.63 -34.91
N GLY A 567 9.08 -11.62 -35.68
CA GLY A 567 8.23 -11.77 -36.87
C GLY A 567 6.73 -11.54 -36.63
N PRO A 568 5.91 -11.54 -37.70
CA PRO A 568 4.49 -11.20 -37.63
C PRO A 568 3.68 -12.02 -36.64
N GLN A 569 3.93 -13.33 -36.55
CA GLN A 569 3.23 -14.23 -35.63
C GLN A 569 3.45 -13.84 -34.16
N ARG A 570 4.70 -13.69 -33.74
CA ARG A 570 5.04 -13.30 -32.35
C ARG A 570 4.63 -11.86 -32.04
N PHE A 571 4.69 -10.98 -33.04
CA PHE A 571 4.21 -9.61 -32.91
C PHE A 571 2.71 -9.56 -32.64
N CYS A 572 1.89 -10.32 -33.38
CA CYS A 572 0.45 -10.44 -33.14
C CYS A 572 0.15 -11.10 -31.79
N ALA A 573 0.89 -12.16 -31.43
CA ALA A 573 0.76 -12.82 -30.13
C ALA A 573 1.04 -11.88 -28.94
N SER A 574 1.86 -10.86 -29.12
CA SER A 574 2.13 -9.83 -28.10
C SER A 574 1.09 -8.71 -28.07
N HIS A 575 0.23 -8.62 -29.09
CA HIS A 575 -0.78 -7.57 -29.26
C HIS A 575 -2.16 -8.15 -29.60
N GLN A 576 -2.52 -9.24 -28.91
CA GLN A 576 -3.75 -10.02 -29.16
C GLN A 576 -5.05 -9.23 -28.98
N SER A 577 -5.02 -8.06 -28.32
CA SER A 577 -6.20 -7.17 -28.23
C SER A 577 -6.51 -6.43 -29.54
N LEU A 578 -5.52 -6.33 -30.44
CA LEU A 578 -5.60 -5.59 -31.70
C LEU A 578 -5.53 -6.54 -32.90
N LEU A 579 -4.59 -7.48 -32.87
CA LEU A 579 -4.18 -8.29 -34.01
C LEU A 579 -4.28 -9.78 -33.72
N GLU A 580 -4.59 -10.56 -34.74
CA GLU A 580 -4.61 -12.01 -34.72
C GLU A 580 -3.81 -12.54 -35.92
N PHE A 581 -2.94 -13.51 -35.70
CA PHE A 581 -2.23 -14.19 -36.78
C PHE A 581 -2.94 -15.51 -37.10
N LYS A 582 -3.39 -15.69 -38.34
CA LYS A 582 -4.09 -16.89 -38.79
C LYS A 582 -3.23 -17.63 -39.81
N THR A 583 -2.93 -18.88 -39.50
CA THR A 583 -2.33 -19.83 -40.45
C THR A 583 -3.46 -20.52 -41.20
N SER A 584 -3.48 -20.45 -42.53
CA SER A 584 -4.48 -21.12 -43.37
C SER A 584 -3.82 -21.85 -44.54
N LEU A 585 -4.53 -22.80 -45.16
CA LEU A 585 -4.02 -23.49 -46.35
C LEU A 585 -3.79 -22.54 -47.54
N SER A 586 -4.52 -21.41 -47.58
CA SER A 586 -4.34 -20.34 -48.56
C SER A 586 -3.19 -19.37 -48.22
N GLY A 587 -2.47 -19.60 -47.12
CA GLY A 587 -1.37 -18.75 -46.66
C GLY A 587 -1.60 -18.16 -45.28
N ASP A 588 -0.53 -17.59 -44.73
CA ASP A 588 -0.54 -16.88 -43.46
C ASP A 588 -1.14 -15.48 -43.65
N GLN A 589 -1.94 -15.03 -42.69
CA GLN A 589 -2.54 -13.69 -42.72
C GLN A 589 -2.57 -13.04 -41.33
N VAL A 590 -2.50 -11.71 -41.30
CA VAL A 590 -2.74 -10.89 -40.11
C VAL A 590 -4.15 -10.31 -40.19
N ALA A 591 -4.97 -10.57 -39.18
CA ALA A 591 -6.34 -10.09 -39.08
C ALA A 591 -6.56 -9.25 -37.81
N LEU A 592 -7.71 -8.59 -37.72
CA LEU A 592 -8.14 -7.92 -36.48
C LEU A 592 -8.73 -8.94 -35.51
N ALA A 593 -8.33 -8.88 -34.23
CA ALA A 593 -8.78 -9.81 -33.19
C ALA A 593 -10.29 -9.73 -32.87
N CYS A 594 -10.96 -8.63 -33.25
CA CYS A 594 -12.41 -8.42 -33.16
C CYS A 594 -13.10 -8.98 -31.89
N HIS A 595 -13.01 -8.32 -30.75
CA HIS A 595 -13.71 -8.75 -29.52
C HIS A 595 -15.18 -8.32 -29.45
N CYS A 596 -16.02 -9.04 -28.70
CA CYS A 596 -17.40 -8.61 -28.47
C CYS A 596 -17.43 -7.32 -27.64
N CYS A 597 -18.07 -6.27 -28.18
CA CYS A 597 -18.12 -4.96 -27.52
C CYS A 597 -18.83 -4.99 -26.14
N TYR A 598 -19.86 -5.81 -25.98
CA TYR A 598 -20.54 -5.95 -24.68
C TYR A 598 -19.70 -6.71 -23.65
N PHE A 599 -18.86 -7.64 -24.11
CA PHE A 599 -18.00 -8.43 -23.25
C PHE A 599 -16.85 -7.62 -22.68
N VAL A 600 -16.22 -6.80 -23.53
CA VAL A 600 -15.20 -5.82 -23.11
C VAL A 600 -15.73 -4.88 -22.02
N ARG A 601 -17.05 -4.65 -21.99
CA ARG A 601 -17.72 -3.82 -20.97
C ARG A 601 -18.21 -4.59 -19.74
N GLY A 602 -17.92 -5.90 -19.66
CA GLY A 602 -18.37 -6.77 -18.57
C GLY A 602 -19.86 -7.11 -18.58
N GLY A 603 -20.57 -6.92 -19.70
CA GLY A 603 -22.03 -7.03 -19.79
C GLY A 603 -22.58 -7.97 -20.86
N CYS A 604 -21.75 -8.82 -21.49
CA CYS A 604 -22.25 -9.76 -22.48
C CYS A 604 -22.89 -10.99 -21.81
N THR A 605 -24.17 -11.23 -22.09
CA THR A 605 -24.90 -12.43 -21.66
C THR A 605 -24.99 -13.51 -22.75
N HIS A 606 -24.40 -13.26 -23.92
CA HIS A 606 -24.56 -14.07 -25.12
C HIS A 606 -23.31 -14.89 -25.46
N ASP A 607 -22.63 -15.46 -24.46
CA ASP A 607 -21.38 -16.21 -24.66
C ASP A 607 -21.54 -17.39 -25.63
N SER A 608 -22.67 -18.08 -25.54
CA SER A 608 -23.00 -19.22 -26.39
C SER A 608 -23.26 -18.88 -27.86
N THR A 609 -23.76 -17.68 -28.18
CA THR A 609 -24.15 -17.32 -29.56
C THR A 609 -23.01 -16.76 -30.39
N HIS A 610 -21.89 -16.40 -29.75
CA HIS A 610 -20.71 -15.80 -30.39
C HIS A 610 -19.53 -16.77 -30.53
N GLY A 611 -19.74 -18.07 -30.27
CA GLY A 611 -18.74 -19.11 -30.47
C GLY A 611 -17.55 -19.07 -29.51
N LYS A 612 -17.66 -18.42 -28.34
CA LYS A 612 -16.60 -18.21 -27.31
C LYS A 612 -15.35 -17.43 -27.77
N TYR A 613 -14.99 -17.43 -29.06
CA TYR A 613 -13.78 -16.79 -29.57
C TYR A 613 -13.81 -15.26 -29.43
N LEU A 614 -14.99 -14.63 -29.45
CA LEU A 614 -15.15 -13.18 -29.22
C LEU A 614 -15.01 -12.75 -27.74
N HIS A 615 -14.89 -13.71 -26.81
CA HIS A 615 -14.86 -13.50 -25.36
C HIS A 615 -13.55 -13.92 -24.69
N VAL A 616 -12.48 -14.03 -25.49
CA VAL A 616 -11.14 -14.23 -24.96
C VAL A 616 -10.44 -12.87 -24.93
N LEU A 617 -10.30 -12.29 -23.74
CA LEU A 617 -9.35 -11.21 -23.51
C LEU A 617 -8.05 -11.82 -22.98
N PRO A 618 -6.87 -11.41 -23.48
CA PRO A 618 -5.61 -11.81 -22.89
C PRO A 618 -5.58 -11.39 -21.41
N ALA A 619 -5.04 -12.24 -20.53
CA ALA A 619 -5.05 -12.03 -19.08
C ALA A 619 -4.37 -10.72 -18.61
N ALA A 620 -3.64 -10.05 -19.50
CA ALA A 620 -2.90 -8.82 -19.23
C ALA A 620 -3.62 -7.54 -19.70
N VAL A 621 -4.80 -7.63 -20.33
CA VAL A 621 -5.48 -6.47 -20.94
C VAL A 621 -6.51 -5.88 -19.98
N ASP A 622 -6.31 -4.63 -19.55
CA ASP A 622 -7.33 -3.86 -18.86
C ASP A 622 -8.26 -3.26 -19.92
N ALA A 623 -9.44 -3.88 -20.10
CA ALA A 623 -10.46 -3.45 -21.05
C ALA A 623 -10.85 -1.96 -20.92
N SER A 624 -10.67 -1.36 -19.75
CA SER A 624 -10.97 0.05 -19.50
C SER A 624 -9.89 1.01 -20.00
N GLN A 625 -8.65 0.57 -20.15
CA GLN A 625 -7.50 1.44 -20.47
C GLN A 625 -6.83 1.10 -21.80
N ASP A 626 -6.81 -0.17 -22.21
CA ASP A 626 -6.03 -0.59 -23.38
C ASP A 626 -6.77 -0.35 -24.71
N ALA A 627 -5.98 -0.23 -25.78
CA ALA A 627 -6.48 -0.24 -27.15
C ALA A 627 -6.89 -1.66 -27.56
N LEU A 628 -8.12 -1.79 -28.05
CA LEU A 628 -8.68 -3.06 -28.49
C LEU A 628 -9.59 -2.89 -29.71
N CYS A 629 -9.57 -3.88 -30.59
CA CYS A 629 -10.44 -3.93 -31.75
C CYS A 629 -11.73 -4.69 -31.39
N CYS A 630 -12.85 -3.99 -31.24
CA CYS A 630 -14.15 -4.64 -31.04
C CYS A 630 -14.84 -4.94 -32.39
N SER A 631 -15.83 -5.83 -32.38
CA SER A 631 -16.60 -6.24 -33.57
C SER A 631 -17.31 -5.11 -34.33
N TYR A 632 -17.58 -3.98 -33.68
CA TYR A 632 -18.16 -2.80 -34.33
C TYR A 632 -17.13 -1.91 -35.05
N GLY A 633 -15.82 -2.16 -34.89
CA GLY A 633 -14.75 -1.40 -35.53
C GLY A 633 -14.93 0.12 -35.37
N PRO A 634 -14.71 0.93 -36.43
CA PRO A 634 -14.92 2.37 -36.44
C PRO A 634 -16.33 2.83 -36.04
N LYS A 635 -17.35 1.97 -36.15
CA LYS A 635 -18.75 2.29 -35.80
C LYS A 635 -19.06 2.11 -34.32
N CYS A 636 -18.06 1.76 -33.49
CA CYS A 636 -18.27 1.54 -32.06
C CYS A 636 -18.61 2.85 -31.32
N LYS A 637 -19.84 2.95 -30.79
CA LYS A 637 -20.30 4.11 -30.01
C LYS A 637 -19.60 4.29 -28.65
N PHE A 638 -18.85 3.30 -28.19
CA PHE A 638 -18.17 3.31 -26.88
C PHE A 638 -16.69 3.71 -26.98
N GLY A 639 -16.23 4.16 -28.15
CA GLY A 639 -14.90 4.72 -28.31
C GLY A 639 -13.75 3.71 -28.29
N HIS A 640 -14.01 2.40 -28.40
CA HIS A 640 -12.94 1.38 -28.50
C HIS A 640 -12.01 1.66 -29.69
N TRP A 641 -12.57 1.92 -30.87
CA TRP A 641 -11.78 2.26 -32.05
C TRP A 641 -11.10 3.64 -31.94
N GLN A 642 -11.72 4.59 -31.24
CA GLN A 642 -11.10 5.89 -30.98
C GLN A 642 -9.80 5.74 -30.19
N ARG A 643 -9.76 4.82 -29.22
CA ARG A 643 -8.53 4.47 -28.52
C ARG A 643 -7.49 3.85 -29.45
N VAL A 644 -7.89 2.99 -30.40
CA VAL A 644 -6.97 2.47 -31.43
C VAL A 644 -6.37 3.60 -32.26
N LEU A 645 -7.19 4.57 -32.71
CA LEU A 645 -6.71 5.75 -33.46
C LEU A 645 -5.76 6.63 -32.62
N GLN A 646 -6.10 6.85 -31.35
CA GLN A 646 -5.27 7.59 -30.41
C GLN A 646 -3.91 6.89 -30.20
N HIS A 647 -3.91 5.58 -30.01
CA HIS A 647 -2.69 4.77 -29.88
C HIS A 647 -1.88 4.75 -31.18
N ALA A 648 -2.52 4.79 -32.34
CA ALA A 648 -1.86 4.94 -33.63
C ALA A 648 -1.22 6.34 -33.80
N GLY A 649 -1.60 7.33 -32.98
CA GLY A 649 -1.21 8.73 -33.15
C GLY A 649 -1.91 9.38 -34.34
N LEU A 650 -3.10 8.89 -34.71
CA LEU A 650 -3.98 9.49 -35.68
C LEU A 650 -5.04 10.25 -34.88
N GLY A 651 -4.88 11.58 -34.82
CA GLY A 651 -5.72 12.45 -33.99
C GLY A 651 -7.22 12.23 -34.25
N SER A 652 -8.00 12.38 -33.17
CA SER A 652 -9.45 12.27 -33.13
C SER A 652 -10.13 13.53 -33.71
N ASP A 653 -9.80 13.93 -34.94
CA ASP A 653 -10.49 15.04 -35.58
C ASP A 653 -11.63 14.49 -36.45
N PRO A 654 -12.90 14.54 -36.00
CA PRO A 654 -14.03 13.94 -36.70
C PRO A 654 -14.36 14.59 -38.05
N GLY A 655 -13.56 15.56 -38.52
CA GLY A 655 -13.75 16.28 -39.78
C GLY A 655 -12.61 16.17 -40.81
N GLN A 656 -11.46 15.55 -40.49
CA GLN A 656 -10.34 15.47 -41.44
C GLN A 656 -9.72 14.06 -41.49
N THR A 657 -10.24 13.25 -42.40
CA THR A 657 -9.49 12.07 -42.87
C THR A 657 -8.73 12.49 -44.14
N PRO A 658 -7.39 12.61 -44.13
CA PRO A 658 -6.65 12.84 -45.36
C PRO A 658 -6.77 11.59 -46.24
N ALA A 659 -7.19 11.79 -47.49
CA ALA A 659 -7.26 10.75 -48.51
C ALA A 659 -5.83 10.25 -48.83
N LEU A 660 -5.44 9.13 -48.23
CA LEU A 660 -4.32 8.33 -48.73
C LEU A 660 -4.78 7.66 -50.02
N GLN A 661 -4.25 8.10 -51.17
CA GLN A 661 -4.55 7.55 -52.48
C GLN A 661 -4.17 6.06 -52.52
N ALA A 662 -5.15 5.21 -52.85
CA ALA A 662 -4.91 3.82 -53.20
C ALA A 662 -4.39 3.74 -54.66
N PRO A 663 -3.42 2.88 -54.98
CA PRO A 663 -3.11 2.56 -56.37
C PRO A 663 -4.29 1.82 -56.99
N SER A 664 -4.73 2.30 -58.15
CA SER A 664 -5.85 1.78 -58.93
C SER A 664 -5.56 0.36 -59.41
N VAL A 665 -6.27 -0.63 -58.87
CA VAL A 665 -6.41 -1.96 -59.48
C VAL A 665 -7.87 -2.11 -59.91
N VAL A 666 -8.06 -2.41 -61.18
CA VAL A 666 -9.37 -2.52 -61.85
C VAL A 666 -10.16 -3.66 -61.20
N ALA A 667 -11.34 -3.34 -60.67
CA ALA A 667 -12.27 -4.32 -60.12
C ALA A 667 -13.30 -4.72 -61.19
N GLU A 668 -13.25 -5.98 -61.60
CA GLU A 668 -14.34 -6.66 -62.31
C GLU A 668 -15.47 -6.97 -61.31
N ALA A 669 -16.71 -6.74 -61.72
CA ALA A 669 -17.89 -6.83 -60.88
C ALA A 669 -18.30 -8.29 -60.60
N ALA A 670 -18.47 -8.66 -59.32
CA ALA A 670 -19.12 -9.89 -58.90
C ALA A 670 -20.49 -9.57 -58.27
N GLY A 671 -21.53 -10.22 -58.81
CA GLY A 671 -22.93 -10.14 -58.37
C GLY A 671 -23.21 -10.93 -57.07
N PRO A 672 -24.49 -11.00 -56.65
CA PRO A 672 -24.87 -11.51 -55.33
C PRO A 672 -24.80 -13.05 -55.23
N ASP A 673 -24.39 -13.48 -54.04
CA ASP A 673 -24.09 -14.83 -53.56
C ASP A 673 -25.32 -15.78 -53.54
N PRO A 674 -25.28 -16.94 -54.24
CA PRO A 674 -26.35 -17.93 -54.22
C PRO A 674 -25.87 -19.26 -53.61
N TRP A 675 -25.77 -19.38 -52.28
CA TRP A 675 -25.53 -20.68 -51.63
C TRP A 675 -26.40 -20.87 -50.39
N ALA A 676 -27.67 -21.21 -50.66
CA ALA A 676 -28.52 -21.99 -49.79
C ALA A 676 -28.62 -23.42 -50.36
N ASN A 677 -28.43 -24.41 -49.47
CA ASN A 677 -28.64 -25.85 -49.64
C ASN A 677 -27.60 -26.66 -50.42
N GLY A 678 -27.17 -27.78 -49.80
CA GLY A 678 -26.09 -28.61 -50.30
C GLY A 678 -26.52 -29.90 -50.99
N GLN A 679 -25.52 -30.60 -51.55
CA GLN A 679 -25.39 -32.05 -51.62
C GLN A 679 -24.01 -32.41 -52.21
N PHE A 680 -23.43 -33.50 -51.69
CA PHE A 680 -22.16 -34.11 -52.13
C PHE A 680 -22.24 -34.60 -53.58
N SER A 681 -21.15 -34.47 -54.36
CA SER A 681 -20.51 -35.57 -55.11
C SER A 681 -19.26 -35.16 -55.92
N THR A 682 -18.24 -36.01 -55.78
CA THR A 682 -17.22 -36.48 -56.76
C THR A 682 -16.13 -35.55 -57.33
N LEU A 683 -14.89 -35.94 -57.03
CA LEU A 683 -13.60 -35.70 -57.72
C LEU A 683 -13.67 -35.86 -59.26
N PRO A 684 -12.78 -35.21 -60.05
CA PRO A 684 -11.45 -35.79 -60.33
C PRO A 684 -10.26 -34.79 -60.43
N GLU A 685 -9.09 -35.28 -60.04
CA GLU A 685 -7.74 -34.85 -60.50
C GLU A 685 -7.38 -35.57 -61.83
N PRO A 686 -6.21 -35.36 -62.49
CA PRO A 686 -5.23 -34.25 -62.42
C PRO A 686 -4.78 -33.76 -63.84
N ASP A 687 -3.90 -32.76 -63.87
CA ASP A 687 -2.71 -32.63 -64.77
C ASP A 687 -2.46 -31.18 -65.22
N ARG A 688 -1.30 -30.63 -64.85
CA ARG A 688 -0.19 -30.34 -65.78
C ARG A 688 0.93 -29.54 -65.11
N VAL A 689 2.09 -30.19 -65.13
CA VAL A 689 3.44 -29.68 -64.86
C VAL A 689 3.84 -28.65 -65.92
N TRP A 690 4.52 -27.59 -65.50
CA TRP A 690 5.40 -26.78 -66.36
C TRP A 690 6.79 -26.68 -65.72
N VAL A 691 7.82 -26.97 -66.53
CA VAL A 691 9.24 -26.98 -66.15
C VAL A 691 9.99 -25.90 -66.93
N GLY A 692 10.83 -25.14 -66.19
CA GLY A 692 12.12 -24.57 -66.63
C GLY A 692 12.15 -23.07 -66.98
N PRO A 693 13.33 -22.43 -67.13
CA PRO A 693 14.71 -22.88 -66.80
C PRO A 693 15.64 -21.86 -66.07
N TRP A 694 16.59 -22.42 -65.30
CA TRP A 694 18.02 -22.08 -65.03
C TRP A 694 18.50 -20.63 -64.76
N HIS A 695 19.22 -20.45 -63.63
CA HIS A 695 20.70 -20.27 -63.65
C HIS A 695 21.36 -20.51 -62.27
N LEU A 696 22.40 -21.34 -62.29
CA LEU A 696 23.39 -21.58 -61.23
C LEU A 696 24.38 -20.40 -61.13
N LEU A 697 24.84 -20.10 -59.92
CA LEU A 697 26.19 -19.57 -59.66
C LEU A 697 26.66 -20.03 -58.27
N GLU A 698 27.95 -20.33 -58.20
CA GLU A 698 28.62 -21.31 -57.34
C GLU A 698 29.51 -20.65 -56.26
N ILE A 699 29.77 -21.40 -55.18
CA ILE A 699 31.01 -21.44 -54.33
C ILE A 699 31.21 -20.28 -53.30
N PRO A 700 31.90 -20.44 -52.13
CA PRO A 700 32.65 -21.60 -51.59
C PRO A 700 32.28 -22.07 -50.17
N VAL A 701 32.70 -23.32 -49.89
CA VAL A 701 32.73 -23.98 -48.58
C VAL A 701 34.18 -24.05 -48.08
N GLY A 702 34.39 -23.83 -46.78
CA GLY A 702 35.48 -24.42 -45.99
C GLY A 702 35.93 -23.57 -44.78
N PRO A 703 36.60 -24.13 -43.76
CA PRO A 703 36.66 -25.54 -43.32
C PRO A 703 36.26 -25.74 -41.85
N VAL A 704 35.93 -26.99 -41.51
CA VAL A 704 35.65 -27.50 -40.15
C VAL A 704 36.92 -28.17 -39.61
N VAL A 705 37.29 -27.87 -38.35
CA VAL A 705 38.13 -28.75 -37.52
C VAL A 705 37.70 -28.64 -36.03
N PRO A 706 37.63 -29.74 -35.24
CA PRO A 706 36.96 -29.81 -33.95
C PRO A 706 37.93 -29.81 -32.75
N PHE A 707 37.49 -29.51 -31.52
CA PHE A 707 38.14 -29.99 -30.29
C PHE A 707 37.23 -29.92 -29.03
N SER A 708 37.52 -30.82 -28.10
CA SER A 708 36.67 -31.43 -27.06
C SER A 708 36.74 -30.78 -25.65
N PHE A 709 35.69 -31.04 -24.86
CA PHE A 709 35.60 -31.31 -23.39
C PHE A 709 36.56 -30.65 -22.36
N PHE A 710 35.99 -30.03 -21.31
CA PHE A 710 36.24 -30.36 -19.89
C PHE A 710 35.15 -29.80 -18.95
N TRP A 711 34.95 -30.51 -17.82
CA TRP A 711 33.90 -30.42 -16.80
C TRP A 711 34.08 -29.33 -15.72
N GLY A 712 32.98 -28.97 -15.05
CA GLY A 712 32.94 -28.99 -13.58
C GLY A 712 32.17 -27.88 -12.86
N LEU A 713 31.03 -28.20 -12.22
CA LEU A 713 30.72 -27.83 -10.82
C LEU A 713 29.50 -28.59 -10.27
N LYS A 714 29.62 -28.97 -8.99
CA LYS A 714 28.95 -30.06 -8.26
C LYS A 714 27.62 -29.63 -7.62
N LEU A 715 26.69 -30.59 -7.51
CA LEU A 715 25.58 -30.62 -6.56
C LEU A 715 25.91 -31.55 -5.37
N PRO A 716 25.44 -31.29 -4.13
CA PRO A 716 25.64 -32.20 -3.00
C PRO A 716 24.51 -33.22 -2.87
N VAL A 717 24.90 -34.48 -2.61
CA VAL A 717 24.02 -35.61 -2.26
C VAL A 717 24.12 -35.87 -0.75
N SER A 718 22.98 -36.19 -0.15
CA SER A 718 22.74 -36.58 1.24
C SER A 718 23.17 -38.03 1.53
N PRO A 719 23.60 -38.40 2.75
CA PRO A 719 23.68 -39.79 3.15
C PRO A 719 22.63 -40.17 4.20
N LYS A 720 22.01 -41.34 3.97
CA LYS A 720 21.48 -42.28 4.96
C LYS A 720 22.37 -43.53 4.94
N PRO A 721 22.41 -44.35 6.01
CA PRO A 721 21.29 -45.21 6.39
C PRO A 721 20.42 -44.68 7.52
#